data_AF-A0AA37WCM9-F1
#
_entry.id   AF-A0AA37WCM9-F1
#
_cell.length_a   1.000
_cell.length_b   1.000
_cell.length_c   1.000
_cell.angle_alpha   90.00
_cell.angle_beta   90.00
_cell.angle_gamma   90.00
#
_symmetry.space_group_name_H-M   'P 1'
#
loop_
_entity.id
_entity.type
_entity.pdbx_description
1 polymer ?
#
loop_
_entity_poly.entity_id
_entity_poly.type
_entity_poly.pdbx_seq_one_letter_code
_entity_poly.pdbx_strand_id
1 'polypeptide(L)'
;MKIRNIFPTLFLLILISLSSYAQEEEQSVERAQILSVNINQETNTVDATVLAPKINNAVFNSTTAKFSELIDGKRYPMKFFRFEEIGGQNQEVYSILFVLDWSGSMREEQRLVKAKKAIFNTIQSISLPPGSKFYLTAFHDDIFENVEVNKSNIEAELEKYYVPLPRQGKGTDLYRATIVKTQEMQNFEGNKIILLLSDGENDLMMNQHYKNTGTTPPTPADVFNVVSEEDAKSNLAFYPIGLGSRADTTFLKRLPELTQNSKDRYIYSESPDDLLNIFLTVIAQYSVTYRVKLIPSREKEVFKGESRELQLDWQAKGLPTAMLAFYDYAGGSFIEPINLGISQSTYTTTFWLIYMLIGAGIVGALLALLMYMVPWLKKREFKTKYVIPYVPEKNKIRRDPITQDAFEEGDDVVVKCKQMTSLETWNALGHCPNYPNCMEFADPCNGSGGEDIQSNFFSQQGVFRVLNWLWFGATGGFAAWVLYAIVQIVNVNWLYNWTSSYFNSEEMTARLLELRGGESFLKNIPEMVDQTLIGLFIGVCLIIAIAVVEERGHSRKFSFWRIFIRGTVGVFVSFLVFFSGYIFQYLVLPQPFLAGIIIWAIFGVAFGAILSLNSTVEAKKGIIGGVISSLASYLIYYGISYITPDDVLAKLLSFIALGGVLGALIVTVLSNLEDFELIYLSPQEYTGMKKPISKWLKKGMEIYIGRSSKCYVFVKWEDEYVDDRHAKLIYQGGSVHIIPLFETMVNGVIVPENQKTALQGDDIIQLGRYSISRMQYKEKRS
;
A
#
# COMPACT_ATOMS: atom_id res chain seq x y z
N MET A 1 15.66 23.69 15.67
CA MET A 1 14.43 23.00 16.10
C MET A 1 14.37 21.67 15.34
N LYS A 2 14.63 20.54 16.03
CA LYS A 2 14.87 19.23 15.40
C LYS A 2 13.54 18.60 14.95
N ILE A 3 13.26 18.61 13.64
CA ILE A 3 12.10 17.96 12.99
C ILE A 3 12.16 16.41 13.11
N ARG A 4 13.27 15.85 13.60
CA ARG A 4 13.54 14.40 13.64
C ARG A 4 12.63 13.57 14.58
N ASN A 5 11.86 14.20 15.48
CA ASN A 5 11.10 13.49 16.54
C ASN A 5 9.57 13.52 16.40
N ILE A 6 8.99 14.22 15.42
CA ILE A 6 7.51 14.34 15.32
C ILE A 6 6.89 13.04 14.76
N PHE A 7 7.54 12.41 13.78
CA PHE A 7 7.06 11.19 13.14
C PHE A 7 7.00 9.95 14.05
N PRO A 8 8.04 9.60 14.83
CA PRO A 8 8.00 8.40 15.68
C PRO A 8 6.93 8.48 16.77
N THR A 9 6.63 9.69 17.27
CA THR A 9 5.65 9.89 18.34
C THR A 9 4.20 9.70 17.88
N LEU A 10 3.88 10.11 16.64
CA LEU A 10 2.56 9.89 16.04
C LEU A 10 2.36 8.40 15.67
N PHE A 11 3.44 7.73 15.23
CA PHE A 11 3.47 6.31 14.92
C PHE A 11 3.26 5.44 16.18
N LEU A 12 3.84 5.84 17.31
CA LEU A 12 3.67 5.16 18.61
C LEU A 12 2.21 5.18 19.11
N LEU A 13 1.49 6.29 18.89
CA LEU A 13 0.10 6.47 19.35
C LEU A 13 -0.91 5.57 18.62
N ILE A 14 -0.63 5.18 17.37
CA ILE A 14 -1.48 4.27 16.58
C ILE A 14 -1.21 2.81 16.95
N LEU A 15 0.02 2.47 17.29
CA LEU A 15 0.42 1.10 17.65
C LEU A 15 -0.06 0.67 19.03
N ILE A 16 -0.13 1.58 20.00
CA ILE A 16 -0.55 1.27 21.38
C ILE A 16 -2.03 0.86 21.48
N SER A 17 -2.86 1.17 20.47
CA SER A 17 -4.28 0.78 20.45
C SER A 17 -4.59 -0.63 19.93
N LEU A 18 -3.61 -1.40 19.44
CA LEU A 18 -3.86 -2.63 18.67
C LEU A 18 -3.30 -3.93 19.28
N SER A 19 -2.62 -3.88 20.43
CA SER A 19 -1.99 -5.06 21.03
C SER A 19 -2.89 -5.75 22.06
N SER A 20 -3.81 -6.62 21.62
CA SER A 20 -4.41 -7.61 22.53
C SER A 20 -5.04 -8.77 21.75
N TYR A 21 -4.23 -9.76 21.39
CA TYR A 21 -4.53 -11.20 21.42
C TYR A 21 -3.38 -11.95 20.74
N ALA A 22 -2.58 -12.67 21.50
CA ALA A 22 -1.67 -13.69 20.99
C ALA A 22 -2.07 -15.01 21.66
N GLN A 23 -2.40 -16.00 20.85
CA GLN A 23 -2.85 -17.31 21.27
C GLN A 23 -1.68 -18.27 21.02
N GLU A 24 -1.14 -18.87 22.09
CA GLU A 24 -0.09 -19.89 21.97
C GLU A 24 -0.71 -21.18 21.40
N GLU A 25 -0.21 -21.60 20.25
CA GLU A 25 -0.63 -22.82 19.58
C GLU A 25 0.38 -23.93 19.89
N GLU A 26 -0.13 -25.05 20.38
CA GLU A 26 0.63 -26.22 20.82
C GLU A 26 1.20 -26.96 19.59
N GLN A 27 2.51 -26.85 19.37
CA GLN A 27 3.20 -27.44 18.21
C GLN A 27 3.34 -28.96 18.34
N SER A 28 2.61 -29.72 17.52
CA SER A 28 2.84 -31.16 17.30
C SER A 28 4.01 -31.37 16.31
N VAL A 29 5.14 -31.93 16.77
CA VAL A 29 6.47 -31.81 16.13
C VAL A 29 6.87 -32.98 15.20
N GLU A 30 5.95 -33.47 14.36
CA GLU A 30 6.24 -34.53 13.36
C GLU A 30 6.02 -34.09 11.90
N ARG A 31 6.27 -32.83 11.55
CA ARG A 31 5.88 -32.32 10.22
C ARG A 31 7.04 -31.65 9.51
N ALA A 32 7.11 -31.84 8.20
CA ALA A 32 7.86 -30.94 7.33
C ALA A 32 7.45 -29.49 7.65
N GLN A 33 8.40 -28.57 7.61
CA GLN A 33 8.15 -27.17 7.93
C GLN A 33 8.60 -26.28 6.78
N ILE A 34 7.79 -25.29 6.44
CA ILE A 34 8.20 -24.20 5.56
C ILE A 34 8.81 -23.14 6.48
N LEU A 35 10.12 -22.91 6.36
CA LEU A 35 10.87 -22.00 7.22
C LEU A 35 10.74 -20.55 6.76
N SER A 36 10.69 -20.34 5.44
CA SER A 36 10.55 -19.02 4.86
C SER A 36 9.99 -19.09 3.44
N VAL A 37 9.27 -18.03 3.07
CA VAL A 37 8.79 -17.80 1.71
C VAL A 37 9.17 -16.38 1.29
N ASN A 38 9.77 -16.26 0.10
CA ASN A 38 10.17 -15.00 -0.51
C ASN A 38 9.67 -14.95 -1.96
N ILE A 39 9.13 -13.80 -2.36
CA ILE A 39 8.71 -13.56 -3.74
C ILE A 39 9.90 -12.98 -4.51
N ASN A 40 10.37 -13.70 -5.53
CA ASN A 40 11.55 -13.35 -6.30
C ASN A 40 11.15 -12.87 -7.71
N GLN A 41 11.19 -11.55 -7.89
CA GLN A 41 10.86 -10.91 -9.17
C GLN A 41 11.92 -11.13 -10.26
N GLU A 42 13.18 -11.37 -9.90
CA GLU A 42 14.25 -11.62 -10.88
C GLU A 42 14.08 -13.00 -11.54
N THR A 43 13.70 -14.01 -10.74
CA THR A 43 13.47 -15.37 -11.24
C THR A 43 12.01 -15.67 -11.54
N ASN A 44 11.09 -14.74 -11.33
CA ASN A 44 9.64 -14.91 -11.47
C ASN A 44 9.11 -16.12 -10.68
N THR A 45 9.61 -16.32 -9.46
CA THR A 45 9.29 -17.48 -8.62
C THR A 45 8.95 -17.08 -7.20
N VAL A 46 8.19 -17.93 -6.53
CA VAL A 46 8.07 -17.96 -5.08
C VAL A 46 9.10 -18.95 -4.56
N ASP A 47 10.10 -18.42 -3.85
CA ASP A 47 11.22 -19.19 -3.30
C ASP A 47 10.87 -19.58 -1.86
N ALA A 48 10.69 -20.88 -1.61
CA ALA A 48 10.40 -21.44 -0.30
C ALA A 48 11.61 -22.21 0.23
N THR A 49 11.93 -22.02 1.52
CA THR A 49 12.91 -22.85 2.24
C THR A 49 12.14 -23.85 3.08
N VAL A 50 12.38 -25.14 2.86
CA VAL A 50 11.66 -26.22 3.53
C VAL A 50 12.62 -27.09 4.33
N LEU A 51 12.29 -27.31 5.59
CA LEU A 51 12.89 -28.36 6.40
C LEU A 51 12.08 -29.63 6.18
N ALA A 52 12.69 -30.63 5.55
CA ALA A 52 12.07 -31.94 5.36
C ALA A 52 13.03 -33.01 5.87
N PRO A 53 12.69 -33.71 6.97
CA PRO A 53 13.56 -34.76 7.50
C PRO A 53 13.64 -35.89 6.48
N LYS A 54 14.85 -36.34 6.12
CA LYS A 54 14.99 -37.56 5.31
C LYS A 54 14.57 -38.73 6.20
N ILE A 55 13.43 -39.38 5.94
CA ILE A 55 12.90 -40.50 6.73
C ILE A 55 12.89 -41.75 5.86
N ASN A 56 13.70 -42.75 6.17
CA ASN A 56 13.78 -44.02 5.44
C ASN A 56 14.13 -43.79 3.94
N ASN A 57 13.29 -44.28 3.03
CA ASN A 57 13.38 -44.07 1.57
C ASN A 57 12.54 -42.87 1.09
N ALA A 58 11.97 -42.08 2.00
CA ALA A 58 11.21 -40.89 1.64
C ALA A 58 12.16 -39.81 1.12
N VAL A 59 12.24 -39.69 -0.21
CA VAL A 59 12.97 -38.61 -0.87
C VAL A 59 12.05 -37.41 -0.97
N PHE A 60 12.44 -36.26 -0.41
CA PHE A 60 11.76 -34.99 -0.68
C PHE A 60 12.19 -34.52 -2.07
N ASN A 61 11.28 -34.53 -3.05
CA ASN A 61 11.53 -34.04 -4.41
C ASN A 61 10.23 -33.55 -5.07
N SER A 62 10.33 -33.09 -6.32
CA SER A 62 9.19 -32.56 -7.09
C SER A 62 8.08 -33.56 -7.42
N THR A 63 8.32 -34.86 -7.26
CA THR A 63 7.31 -35.92 -7.49
C THR A 63 6.54 -36.28 -6.21
N THR A 64 7.20 -36.16 -5.05
CA THR A 64 6.64 -36.52 -3.75
C THR A 64 6.06 -35.31 -3.01
N ALA A 65 6.60 -34.12 -3.24
CA ALA A 65 6.13 -32.88 -2.63
C ALA A 65 5.23 -32.15 -3.62
N LYS A 66 4.07 -31.70 -3.16
CA LYS A 66 3.15 -30.85 -3.93
C LYS A 66 2.97 -29.54 -3.18
N PHE A 67 3.08 -28.44 -3.91
CA PHE A 67 2.82 -27.11 -3.36
C PHE A 67 1.53 -26.55 -3.95
N SER A 68 0.77 -25.88 -3.11
CA SER A 68 -0.40 -25.10 -3.51
C SER A 68 -0.54 -23.86 -2.66
N GLU A 69 -1.08 -22.79 -3.23
CA GLU A 69 -1.46 -21.59 -2.49
C GLU A 69 -2.95 -21.67 -2.12
N LEU A 70 -3.28 -21.34 -0.88
CA LEU A 70 -4.65 -21.06 -0.46
C LEU A 70 -4.88 -19.55 -0.48
N ILE A 71 -5.88 -19.11 -1.24
CA ILE A 71 -6.27 -17.71 -1.36
C ILE A 71 -7.79 -17.65 -1.24
N ASP A 72 -8.29 -16.92 -0.24
CA ASP A 72 -9.72 -16.84 0.10
C ASP A 72 -10.39 -18.24 0.22
N GLY A 73 -9.69 -19.19 0.84
CA GLY A 73 -10.16 -20.57 1.03
C GLY A 73 -10.15 -21.44 -0.23
N LYS A 74 -9.69 -20.93 -1.38
CA LYS A 74 -9.53 -21.70 -2.62
C LYS A 74 -8.08 -22.11 -2.82
N ARG A 75 -7.87 -23.37 -3.22
CA ARG A 75 -6.54 -23.95 -3.45
C ARG A 75 -6.12 -23.82 -4.91
N TYR A 76 -4.92 -23.28 -5.15
CA TYR A 76 -4.30 -23.11 -6.45
C TYR A 76 -2.98 -23.88 -6.51
N PRO A 77 -2.80 -24.85 -7.43
CA PRO A 77 -1.57 -25.62 -7.51
C PRO A 77 -0.39 -24.76 -7.99
N MET A 78 0.81 -25.01 -7.48
CA MET A 78 2.05 -24.39 -7.95
C MET A 78 2.91 -25.41 -8.71
N LYS A 79 3.72 -24.93 -9.66
CA LYS A 79 4.65 -25.77 -10.43
C LYS A 79 6.07 -25.61 -9.91
N PHE A 80 6.83 -26.71 -9.86
CA PHE A 80 8.26 -26.64 -9.57
C PHE A 80 9.01 -26.00 -10.73
N PHE A 81 9.80 -24.98 -10.43
CA PHE A 81 10.80 -24.43 -11.34
C PHE A 81 12.16 -25.06 -11.09
N ARG A 82 12.62 -25.03 -9.84
CA ARG A 82 13.92 -25.55 -9.43
C ARG A 82 13.84 -26.10 -8.02
N PHE A 83 14.58 -27.16 -7.78
CA PHE A 83 14.70 -27.82 -6.50
C PHE A 83 16.18 -27.96 -6.19
N GLU A 84 16.62 -27.46 -5.04
CA GLU A 84 18.02 -27.49 -4.64
C GLU A 84 18.12 -27.90 -3.17
N GLU A 85 18.90 -28.93 -2.91
CA GLU A 85 19.28 -29.30 -1.55
C GLU A 85 20.38 -28.32 -1.11
N ILE A 86 20.05 -27.39 -0.20
CA ILE A 86 21.00 -26.35 0.23
C ILE A 86 22.12 -26.95 1.08
N GLY A 87 21.91 -28.16 1.61
CA GLY A 87 22.88 -28.91 2.41
C GLY A 87 24.14 -29.38 1.68
N GLY A 88 24.37 -29.13 0.39
CA GLY A 88 25.52 -29.75 -0.29
C GLY A 88 26.92 -29.19 0.01
N GLN A 89 27.07 -27.88 0.25
CA GLN A 89 28.36 -27.21 -0.02
C GLN A 89 28.96 -26.31 1.08
N ASN A 90 28.26 -26.04 2.18
CA ASN A 90 28.80 -25.30 3.34
C ASN A 90 28.13 -25.80 4.63
N GLN A 91 28.32 -27.07 4.97
CA GLN A 91 27.62 -27.66 6.12
C GLN A 91 28.43 -27.54 7.40
N GLU A 92 27.75 -27.06 8.44
CA GLU A 92 28.10 -27.36 9.82
C GLU A 92 28.07 -28.89 9.98
N VAL A 93 29.21 -29.45 10.38
CA VAL A 93 29.34 -30.87 10.73
C VAL A 93 28.77 -31.03 12.14
N TYR A 94 28.05 -32.11 12.38
CA TYR A 94 27.46 -32.41 13.69
C TYR A 94 28.01 -33.72 14.24
N SER A 95 28.32 -33.73 15.52
CA SER A 95 28.61 -34.95 16.28
C SER A 95 27.50 -35.14 17.30
N ILE A 96 26.69 -36.18 17.12
CA ILE A 96 25.49 -36.44 17.93
C ILE A 96 25.75 -37.67 18.79
N LEU A 97 25.83 -37.48 20.11
CA LEU A 97 26.06 -38.55 21.08
C LEU A 97 24.76 -38.92 21.81
N PHE A 98 24.33 -40.17 21.63
CA PHE A 98 23.33 -40.79 22.48
C PHE A 98 23.98 -41.33 23.74
N VAL A 99 23.59 -40.80 24.90
CA VAL A 99 24.03 -41.25 26.23
C VAL A 99 22.88 -42.00 26.87
N LEU A 100 22.97 -43.33 26.88
CA LEU A 100 21.91 -44.21 27.34
C LEU A 100 22.14 -44.65 28.79
N ASP A 101 21.21 -44.32 29.68
CA ASP A 101 21.17 -44.92 31.01
C ASP A 101 20.83 -46.42 30.90
N TRP A 102 21.78 -47.24 31.34
CA TRP A 102 21.73 -48.71 31.30
C TRP A 102 21.63 -49.31 32.71
N SER A 103 21.18 -48.52 33.68
CA SER A 103 20.96 -48.93 35.07
C SER A 103 19.77 -49.88 35.25
N GLY A 104 19.62 -50.38 36.48
CA GLY A 104 18.52 -51.27 36.86
C GLY A 104 17.12 -50.66 36.73
N SER A 105 16.97 -49.34 36.94
CA SER A 105 15.68 -48.64 36.93
C SER A 105 15.11 -48.47 35.51
N MET A 106 15.98 -48.37 34.51
CA MET A 106 15.63 -48.32 33.08
C MET A 106 15.01 -49.63 32.52
N ARG A 107 14.82 -50.65 33.36
CA ARG A 107 14.14 -51.91 32.99
C ARG A 107 12.62 -51.82 33.12
N GLU A 108 12.13 -50.96 34.00
CA GLU A 108 10.69 -50.80 34.21
C GLU A 108 10.02 -50.47 32.87
N GLU A 109 8.84 -51.03 32.62
CA GLU A 109 8.00 -50.70 31.45
C GLU A 109 8.69 -50.90 30.08
N GLN A 110 9.71 -51.76 30.02
CA GLN A 110 10.52 -51.99 28.81
C GLN A 110 11.24 -50.72 28.29
N ARG A 111 11.49 -49.73 29.16
CA ARG A 111 12.12 -48.45 28.81
C ARG A 111 13.41 -48.63 28.01
N LEU A 112 14.34 -49.45 28.48
CA LEU A 112 15.59 -49.74 27.78
C LEU A 112 15.38 -50.41 26.40
N VAL A 113 14.46 -51.37 26.29
CA VAL A 113 14.18 -52.06 25.01
C VAL A 113 13.65 -51.07 23.99
N LYS A 114 12.70 -50.24 24.40
CA LYS A 114 12.07 -49.23 23.56
C LYS A 114 13.04 -48.10 23.22
N ALA A 115 13.88 -47.67 24.16
CA ALA A 115 14.96 -46.72 23.92
C ALA A 115 15.94 -47.22 22.85
N LYS A 116 16.43 -48.45 22.96
CA LYS A 116 17.31 -49.07 21.95
C LYS A 116 16.64 -49.11 20.58
N LYS A 117 15.37 -49.53 20.53
CA LYS A 117 14.58 -49.56 19.28
C LYS A 117 14.38 -48.16 18.69
N ALA A 118 14.14 -47.15 19.53
CA ALA A 118 14.00 -45.76 19.11
C ALA A 118 15.31 -45.18 18.56
N ILE A 119 16.45 -45.42 19.22
CA ILE A 119 17.78 -45.02 18.73
C ILE A 119 18.07 -45.70 17.37
N PHE A 120 17.87 -47.02 17.28
CA PHE A 120 18.04 -47.78 16.05
C PHE A 120 17.20 -47.16 14.92
N ASN A 121 15.90 -47.01 15.15
CA ASN A 121 14.98 -46.45 14.16
C ASN A 121 15.37 -45.01 13.76
N THR A 122 15.79 -44.18 14.71
CA THR A 122 16.22 -42.80 14.43
C THR A 122 17.41 -42.76 13.49
N ILE A 123 18.46 -43.55 13.78
CA ILE A 123 19.67 -43.63 12.95
C ILE A 123 19.38 -44.24 11.58
N GLN A 124 18.47 -45.22 11.52
CA GLN A 124 18.02 -45.80 10.24
C GLN A 124 17.22 -44.78 9.42
N SER A 125 16.36 -44.00 10.07
CA SER A 125 15.46 -43.08 9.40
C SER A 125 16.16 -41.81 8.94
N ILE A 126 16.98 -41.15 9.76
CA ILE A 126 17.58 -39.85 9.46
C ILE A 126 18.87 -39.97 8.65
N SER A 127 19.20 -38.94 7.87
CA SER A 127 20.55 -38.72 7.35
C SER A 127 21.02 -37.34 7.77
N LEU A 128 22.23 -37.27 8.32
CA LEU A 128 22.87 -36.02 8.69
C LEU A 128 23.63 -35.41 7.49
N PRO A 129 23.95 -34.12 7.55
CA PRO A 129 24.98 -33.48 6.74
C PRO A 129 26.24 -34.35 6.53
N PRO A 130 26.78 -34.52 5.30
CA PRO A 130 28.09 -35.16 5.07
C PRO A 130 29.17 -34.73 6.07
N GLY A 131 29.90 -35.72 6.61
CA GLY A 131 30.90 -35.52 7.66
C GLY A 131 30.35 -35.61 9.08
N SER A 132 29.04 -35.48 9.28
CA SER A 132 28.40 -35.64 10.59
C SER A 132 28.33 -37.10 11.02
N LYS A 133 28.42 -37.33 12.33
CA LYS A 133 28.54 -38.67 12.92
C LYS A 133 27.58 -38.85 14.08
N PHE A 134 27.06 -40.07 14.21
CA PHE A 134 26.38 -40.50 15.41
C PHE A 134 27.34 -41.29 16.29
N TYR A 135 27.22 -41.08 17.59
CA TYR A 135 27.93 -41.82 18.62
C TYR A 135 26.93 -42.39 19.59
N LEU A 136 27.25 -43.57 20.12
CA LEU A 136 26.49 -44.25 21.14
C LEU A 136 27.40 -44.55 22.33
N THR A 137 26.90 -44.26 23.51
CA THR A 137 27.50 -44.70 24.76
C THR A 137 26.40 -45.06 25.75
N ALA A 138 26.78 -45.81 26.77
CA ALA A 138 25.89 -46.15 27.86
C ALA A 138 26.59 -45.92 29.20
N PHE A 139 25.84 -45.93 30.29
CA PHE A 139 26.39 -45.88 31.63
C PHE A 139 25.50 -46.60 32.65
N HIS A 140 26.12 -47.01 33.75
CA HIS A 140 25.51 -47.44 35.01
C HIS A 140 26.52 -47.07 36.11
N ASP A 141 26.93 -48.00 36.98
CA ASP A 141 28.12 -47.87 37.85
C ASP A 141 29.47 -47.70 37.10
N ASP A 142 29.50 -47.96 35.79
CA ASP A 142 30.66 -47.84 34.92
C ASP A 142 30.24 -46.99 33.71
N ILE A 143 31.19 -46.32 33.08
CA ILE A 143 30.96 -45.46 31.93
C ILE A 143 31.66 -46.12 30.75
N PHE A 144 30.87 -46.46 29.72
CA PHE A 144 31.39 -47.15 28.54
C PHE A 144 32.05 -46.16 27.59
N GLU A 145 32.95 -46.62 26.71
CA GLU A 145 33.55 -45.75 25.69
C GLU A 145 32.50 -45.29 24.65
N ASN A 146 32.78 -44.18 23.95
CA ASN A 146 31.94 -43.73 22.85
C ASN A 146 32.23 -44.58 21.61
N VAL A 147 31.20 -45.14 21.00
CA VAL A 147 31.32 -45.89 19.75
C VAL A 147 30.66 -45.11 18.63
N GLU A 148 31.38 -44.89 17.53
CA GLU A 148 30.78 -44.33 16.31
C GLU A 148 29.78 -45.33 15.73
N VAL A 149 28.53 -44.89 15.57
CA VAL A 149 27.43 -45.70 15.05
C VAL A 149 26.88 -45.13 13.75
N ASN A 150 26.45 -46.03 12.88
CA ASN A 150 25.87 -45.72 11.59
C ASN A 150 24.84 -46.81 11.23
N LYS A 151 24.24 -46.70 10.04
CA LYS A 151 23.19 -47.63 9.61
C LYS A 151 23.62 -49.09 9.52
N SER A 152 24.90 -49.39 9.35
CA SER A 152 25.39 -50.76 9.19
C SER A 152 25.84 -51.43 10.49
N ASN A 153 26.25 -50.68 11.51
CA ASN A 153 26.74 -51.25 12.78
C ASN A 153 25.81 -51.03 13.99
N ILE A 154 24.82 -50.13 13.91
CA ILE A 154 24.00 -49.74 15.07
C ILE A 154 23.28 -50.91 15.75
N GLU A 155 22.82 -51.91 14.99
CA GLU A 155 22.15 -53.09 15.55
C GLU A 155 23.10 -53.88 16.45
N ALA A 156 24.28 -54.24 15.93
CA ALA A 156 25.30 -54.98 16.66
C ALA A 156 25.82 -54.21 17.88
N GLU A 157 25.96 -52.88 17.78
CA GLU A 157 26.39 -52.05 18.91
C GLU A 157 25.34 -51.96 20.01
N LEU A 158 24.05 -51.83 19.64
CA LEU A 158 22.96 -51.85 20.62
C LEU A 158 22.83 -53.22 21.29
N GLU A 159 23.07 -54.33 20.60
CA GLU A 159 23.00 -55.68 21.17
C GLU A 159 23.99 -55.92 22.32
N LYS A 160 25.12 -55.21 22.35
CA LYS A 160 26.10 -55.28 23.46
C LYS A 160 25.50 -54.85 24.80
N TYR A 161 24.52 -53.95 24.78
CA TYR A 161 23.79 -53.49 25.97
C TYR A 161 22.55 -54.36 26.22
N TYR A 162 22.77 -55.58 26.72
CA TYR A 162 21.68 -56.53 27.01
C TYR A 162 20.76 -56.00 28.11
N VAL A 163 19.48 -56.36 28.11
CA VAL A 163 18.57 -56.01 29.21
C VAL A 163 18.92 -56.91 30.40
N PRO A 164 19.44 -56.37 31.52
CA PRO A 164 19.98 -57.24 32.54
C PRO A 164 18.85 -57.91 33.36
N LEU A 165 19.06 -59.13 33.84
CA LEU A 165 18.01 -59.96 34.46
C LEU A 165 17.54 -59.36 35.81
N PRO A 166 16.28 -59.59 36.24
CA PRO A 166 15.78 -59.13 37.54
C PRO A 166 16.78 -59.41 38.67
N ARG A 167 17.07 -58.40 39.51
CA ARG A 167 18.07 -58.43 40.60
C ARG A 167 19.56 -58.40 40.22
N GLN A 168 19.90 -58.34 38.93
CA GLN A 168 21.27 -58.13 38.44
C GLN A 168 21.50 -56.68 37.96
N GLY A 169 20.75 -55.72 38.49
CA GLY A 169 20.84 -54.32 38.10
C GLY A 169 22.04 -53.67 38.77
N LYS A 170 22.82 -52.91 38.01
CA LYS A 170 23.84 -52.01 38.53
C LYS A 170 23.19 -50.66 38.89
N GLY A 171 23.83 -49.91 39.78
CA GLY A 171 23.41 -48.56 40.15
C GLY A 171 23.59 -47.55 39.01
N THR A 172 23.29 -46.29 39.30
CA THR A 172 23.26 -45.21 38.31
C THR A 172 24.23 -44.12 38.71
N ASP A 173 25.31 -43.95 37.95
CA ASP A 173 26.28 -42.90 38.15
C ASP A 173 26.13 -41.79 37.09
N LEU A 174 24.94 -41.18 37.09
CA LEU A 174 24.52 -40.17 36.13
C LEU A 174 25.47 -38.96 36.14
N TYR A 175 25.92 -38.54 37.31
CA TYR A 175 26.75 -37.33 37.44
C TYR A 175 28.14 -37.53 36.85
N ARG A 176 28.82 -38.64 37.17
CA ARG A 176 30.12 -38.93 36.55
C ARG A 176 29.97 -39.19 35.06
N ALA A 177 28.93 -39.89 34.64
CA ALA A 177 28.67 -40.13 33.22
C ALA A 177 28.49 -38.82 32.45
N THR A 178 27.68 -37.89 32.96
CA THR A 178 27.46 -36.58 32.33
C THR A 178 28.77 -35.80 32.21
N ILE A 179 29.56 -35.70 33.29
CA ILE A 179 30.86 -35.01 33.29
C ILE A 179 31.80 -35.61 32.23
N VAL A 180 32.01 -36.92 32.27
CA VAL A 180 32.95 -37.61 31.39
C VAL A 180 32.52 -37.46 29.93
N LYS A 181 31.23 -37.63 29.62
CA LYS A 181 30.73 -37.53 28.25
C LYS A 181 30.74 -36.13 27.70
N THR A 182 30.45 -35.12 28.52
CA THR A 182 30.59 -33.73 28.11
C THR A 182 32.04 -33.35 27.80
N GLN A 183 33.00 -33.84 28.60
CA GLN A 183 34.43 -33.62 28.35
C GLN A 183 34.92 -34.37 27.10
N GLU A 184 34.52 -35.62 26.90
CA GLU A 184 34.91 -36.41 25.73
C GLU A 184 34.39 -35.80 24.42
N MET A 185 33.18 -35.23 24.42
CA MET A 185 32.58 -34.55 23.28
C MET A 185 33.39 -33.36 22.77
N GLN A 186 34.29 -32.79 23.59
CA GLN A 186 35.19 -31.72 23.14
C GLN A 186 36.09 -32.13 21.99
N ASN A 187 36.48 -33.40 21.98
CA ASN A 187 37.38 -33.96 20.99
C ASN A 187 36.68 -34.33 19.68
N PHE A 188 35.34 -34.20 19.62
CA PHE A 188 34.58 -34.52 18.42
C PHE A 188 34.53 -33.33 17.46
N GLU A 189 34.49 -33.63 16.17
CA GLU A 189 34.45 -32.63 15.11
C GLU A 189 33.06 -32.00 14.99
N GLY A 190 33.03 -30.70 14.69
CA GLY A 190 31.80 -29.96 14.43
C GLY A 190 31.00 -29.57 15.68
N ASN A 191 29.73 -29.22 15.47
CA ASN A 191 28.76 -28.88 16.49
C ASN A 191 28.40 -30.12 17.31
N LYS A 192 28.44 -29.99 18.63
CA LYS A 192 28.33 -31.10 19.57
C LYS A 192 26.92 -31.18 20.12
N ILE A 193 26.29 -32.34 20.03
CA ILE A 193 24.93 -32.55 20.50
C ILE A 193 24.92 -33.78 21.41
N ILE A 194 24.44 -33.63 22.64
CA ILE A 194 24.25 -34.73 23.59
C ILE A 194 22.76 -34.98 23.78
N LEU A 195 22.32 -36.21 23.50
CA LEU A 195 21.00 -36.71 23.86
C LEU A 195 21.15 -37.66 25.05
N LEU A 196 20.86 -37.16 26.24
CA LEU A 196 20.98 -37.91 27.49
C LEU A 196 19.62 -38.52 27.84
N LEU A 197 19.51 -39.85 27.77
CA LEU A 197 18.30 -40.55 28.16
C LEU A 197 18.49 -41.21 29.52
N SER A 198 17.74 -40.76 30.53
CA SER A 198 17.81 -41.29 31.90
C SER A 198 16.48 -41.04 32.64
N ASP A 199 16.25 -41.76 33.72
CA ASP A 199 15.22 -41.40 34.71
C ASP A 199 15.75 -40.42 35.76
N GLY A 200 16.96 -39.89 35.61
CA GLY A 200 17.50 -38.85 36.49
C GLY A 200 17.92 -39.34 37.88
N GLU A 201 17.73 -40.62 38.21
CA GLU A 201 18.19 -41.16 39.48
C GLU A 201 19.72 -41.30 39.47
N ASN A 202 20.37 -40.87 40.56
CA ASN A 202 21.82 -41.04 40.75
C ASN A 202 22.06 -41.91 42.00
N ASP A 203 21.90 -43.23 41.85
CA ASP A 203 22.09 -44.22 42.92
C ASP A 203 23.53 -44.75 42.95
N LEU A 204 24.27 -44.28 43.97
CA LEU A 204 25.68 -44.59 44.18
C LEU A 204 25.92 -45.67 45.24
N MET A 205 24.88 -46.20 45.89
CA MET A 205 25.03 -47.03 47.11
C MET A 205 25.92 -48.27 46.90
N MET A 206 25.93 -48.81 45.68
CA MET A 206 26.68 -50.01 45.32
C MET A 206 27.86 -49.76 44.36
N ASN A 207 28.14 -48.50 44.02
CA ASN A 207 29.16 -48.19 43.01
C ASN A 207 30.58 -48.51 43.54
N GLN A 208 31.20 -49.53 42.94
CA GLN A 208 32.51 -50.02 43.33
C GLN A 208 33.64 -49.07 42.93
N HIS A 209 33.43 -48.16 41.97
CA HIS A 209 34.45 -47.22 41.54
C HIS A 209 34.95 -46.40 42.73
N TYR A 210 34.05 -45.71 43.43
CA TYR A 210 34.41 -44.86 44.59
C TYR A 210 34.99 -45.65 45.76
N LYS A 211 34.52 -46.89 45.96
CA LYS A 211 35.08 -47.79 46.98
C LYS A 211 36.52 -48.22 46.64
N ASN A 212 36.80 -48.47 45.38
CA ASN A 212 38.09 -48.98 44.92
C ASN A 212 39.13 -47.87 44.71
N THR A 213 38.71 -46.69 44.26
CA THR A 213 39.60 -45.55 44.00
C THR A 213 39.76 -44.62 45.21
N GLY A 214 38.84 -44.69 46.19
CA GLY A 214 38.78 -43.75 47.30
C GLY A 214 38.37 -42.33 46.89
N THR A 215 37.86 -42.13 45.68
CA THR A 215 37.40 -40.81 45.21
C THR A 215 36.02 -40.49 45.77
N THR A 216 35.76 -39.21 46.01
CA THR A 216 34.43 -38.73 46.39
C THR A 216 33.51 -38.71 45.17
N PRO A 217 32.26 -39.16 45.28
CA PRO A 217 31.30 -39.04 44.19
C PRO A 217 31.04 -37.57 43.81
N PRO A 218 30.91 -37.26 42.51
CA PRO A 218 30.51 -35.93 42.05
C PRO A 218 29.15 -35.52 42.61
N THR A 219 28.98 -34.23 42.79
CA THR A 219 27.74 -33.57 43.16
C THR A 219 27.07 -32.95 41.91
N PRO A 220 25.79 -32.54 41.98
CA PRO A 220 25.16 -31.81 40.88
C PRO A 220 25.93 -30.54 40.48
N ALA A 221 26.52 -29.85 41.45
CA ALA A 221 27.30 -28.65 41.20
C ALA A 221 28.55 -28.93 40.35
N ASP A 222 29.20 -30.07 40.56
CA ASP A 222 30.35 -30.49 39.75
C ASP A 222 29.94 -30.72 38.29
N VAL A 223 28.77 -31.33 38.07
CA VAL A 223 28.22 -31.50 36.71
C VAL A 223 27.92 -30.15 36.08
N PHE A 224 27.26 -29.25 36.81
CA PHE A 224 26.85 -27.96 36.27
C PHE A 224 28.06 -27.09 35.89
N ASN A 225 29.12 -27.11 36.71
CA ASN A 225 30.37 -26.42 36.40
C ASN A 225 30.98 -26.96 35.12
N VAL A 226 31.10 -28.29 34.97
CA VAL A 226 31.68 -28.90 33.76
C VAL A 226 30.84 -28.59 32.53
N VAL A 227 29.51 -28.73 32.59
CA VAL A 227 28.65 -28.45 31.43
C VAL A 227 28.76 -26.99 30.99
N SER A 228 28.75 -26.05 31.93
CA SER A 228 28.89 -24.62 31.63
C SER A 228 30.28 -24.27 31.08
N GLU A 229 31.35 -24.85 31.65
CA GLU A 229 32.73 -24.65 31.19
C GLU A 229 32.96 -25.21 29.79
N GLU A 230 32.40 -26.38 29.49
CA GLU A 230 32.60 -27.07 28.21
C GLU A 230 31.73 -26.49 27.09
N ASP A 231 30.52 -26.03 27.39
CA ASP A 231 29.70 -25.28 26.43
C ASP A 231 30.41 -24.01 25.96
N ALA A 232 31.01 -23.25 26.88
CA ALA A 232 31.77 -22.03 26.57
C ALA A 232 32.93 -22.26 25.58
N LYS A 233 33.44 -23.50 25.47
CA LYS A 233 34.52 -23.86 24.54
C LYS A 233 34.02 -24.32 23.18
N SER A 234 32.77 -24.76 23.07
CA SER A 234 32.40 -25.66 21.98
C SER A 234 30.98 -25.58 21.44
N ASN A 235 30.15 -24.68 21.96
CA ASN A 235 28.75 -24.51 21.56
C ASN A 235 28.01 -25.86 21.61
N LEU A 236 27.87 -26.38 22.83
CA LEU A 236 27.29 -27.67 23.12
C LEU A 236 25.78 -27.56 23.14
N ALA A 237 25.09 -28.40 22.37
CA ALA A 237 23.66 -28.60 22.51
C ALA A 237 23.37 -29.81 23.42
N PHE A 238 22.51 -29.62 24.41
CA PHE A 238 22.20 -30.62 25.43
C PHE A 238 20.69 -30.88 25.50
N TYR A 239 20.31 -32.12 25.24
CA TYR A 239 18.93 -32.61 25.29
C TYR A 239 18.77 -33.75 26.31
N PRO A 240 18.55 -33.43 27.59
CA PRO A 240 18.19 -34.41 28.59
C PRO A 240 16.73 -34.84 28.41
N ILE A 241 16.53 -36.15 28.30
CA ILE A 241 15.24 -36.80 28.14
C ILE A 241 14.97 -37.59 29.42
N GLY A 242 14.07 -37.06 30.24
CA GLY A 242 13.62 -37.69 31.48
C GLY A 242 12.55 -38.72 31.17
N LEU A 243 12.83 -40.00 31.45
CA LEU A 243 11.95 -41.10 31.09
C LEU A 243 11.28 -41.77 32.30
N GLY A 244 9.95 -41.82 32.27
CA GLY A 244 9.13 -42.50 33.27
C GLY A 244 8.65 -41.60 34.40
N SER A 245 7.65 -42.08 35.14
CA SER A 245 6.94 -41.32 36.19
C SER A 245 7.80 -40.92 37.40
N ARG A 246 8.97 -41.55 37.58
CA ARG A 246 9.92 -41.25 38.65
C ARG A 246 11.08 -40.36 38.20
N ALA A 247 11.03 -39.81 36.99
CA ALA A 247 12.17 -39.08 36.47
C ALA A 247 12.56 -37.89 37.38
N ASP A 248 13.82 -37.77 37.80
CA ASP A 248 14.29 -36.55 38.50
C ASP A 248 14.36 -35.39 37.50
N THR A 249 13.22 -34.71 37.37
CA THR A 249 13.10 -33.59 36.45
C THR A 249 13.88 -32.37 36.94
N THR A 250 14.28 -32.29 38.21
CA THR A 250 14.93 -31.09 38.77
C THR A 250 16.36 -30.96 38.24
N PHE A 251 17.14 -32.05 38.34
CA PHE A 251 18.50 -32.07 37.81
C PHE A 251 18.50 -31.97 36.28
N LEU A 252 17.69 -32.79 35.60
CA LEU A 252 17.67 -32.86 34.14
C LEU A 252 17.17 -31.55 33.50
N LYS A 253 16.21 -30.81 34.12
CA LYS A 253 15.77 -29.50 33.63
C LYS A 253 16.85 -28.43 33.71
N ARG A 254 17.81 -28.57 34.61
CA ARG A 254 18.84 -27.56 34.82
C ARG A 254 19.95 -27.62 33.77
N LEU A 255 20.25 -28.80 33.21
CA LEU A 255 21.35 -28.97 32.25
C LEU A 255 21.25 -28.06 31.00
N PRO A 256 20.09 -27.96 30.33
CA PRO A 256 19.89 -27.08 29.17
C PRO A 256 20.03 -25.58 29.49
N GLU A 257 19.81 -25.19 30.75
CA GLU A 257 19.90 -23.78 31.18
C GLU A 257 21.36 -23.33 31.36
N LEU A 258 22.31 -24.25 31.31
CA LEU A 258 23.75 -24.00 31.49
C LEU A 258 24.50 -23.79 30.18
N THR A 259 23.86 -24.10 29.05
CA THR A 259 24.42 -23.93 27.72
C THR A 259 23.91 -22.65 27.08
N GLN A 260 24.66 -22.10 26.12
CA GLN A 260 24.29 -20.91 25.37
C GLN A 260 23.42 -21.23 24.15
N ASN A 261 23.17 -22.51 23.88
CA ASN A 261 22.44 -22.93 22.69
C ASN A 261 20.93 -22.71 22.86
N SER A 262 20.36 -21.83 22.03
CA SER A 262 18.94 -21.47 22.11
C SER A 262 17.96 -22.61 21.81
N LYS A 263 18.45 -23.75 21.29
CA LYS A 263 17.64 -24.93 21.00
C LYS A 263 17.60 -25.94 22.14
N ASP A 264 18.38 -25.74 23.19
CA ASP A 264 18.51 -26.66 24.30
C ASP A 264 17.25 -26.68 25.14
N ARG A 265 16.81 -27.89 25.48
CA ARG A 265 15.60 -28.09 26.27
C ARG A 265 15.59 -29.46 26.92
N TYR A 266 14.97 -29.48 28.09
CA TYR A 266 14.61 -30.72 28.76
C TYR A 266 13.32 -31.27 28.16
N ILE A 267 13.29 -32.58 27.92
CA ILE A 267 12.14 -33.28 27.35
C ILE A 267 11.70 -34.35 28.35
N TYR A 268 10.48 -34.25 28.85
CA TYR A 268 9.88 -35.28 29.70
C TYR A 268 9.04 -36.24 28.86
N SER A 269 9.19 -37.52 29.12
CA SER A 269 8.39 -38.58 28.51
C SER A 269 7.92 -39.54 29.58
N GLU A 270 6.61 -39.60 29.82
CA GLU A 270 6.06 -40.61 30.74
C GLU A 270 6.12 -42.00 30.10
N SER A 271 5.84 -42.08 28.79
CA SER A 271 5.87 -43.34 28.05
C SER A 271 7.17 -43.50 27.26
N PRO A 272 7.81 -44.68 27.29
CA PRO A 272 8.93 -45.00 26.39
C PRO A 272 8.54 -45.16 24.92
N ASP A 273 7.25 -45.23 24.58
CA ASP A 273 6.80 -45.30 23.19
C ASP A 273 7.02 -43.99 22.42
N ASP A 274 7.10 -42.86 23.13
CA ASP A 274 7.27 -41.53 22.52
C ASP A 274 8.72 -41.23 22.11
N LEU A 275 9.68 -42.06 22.56
CA LEU A 275 11.12 -41.83 22.37
C LEU A 275 11.54 -41.69 20.91
N LEU A 276 10.91 -42.46 20.01
CA LEU A 276 11.21 -42.34 18.57
C LEU A 276 10.88 -40.94 18.07
N ASN A 277 9.70 -40.43 18.43
CA ASN A 277 9.22 -39.12 17.97
C ASN A 277 10.04 -38.00 18.59
N ILE A 278 10.44 -38.14 19.86
CA ILE A 278 11.36 -37.22 20.54
C ILE A 278 12.71 -37.15 19.82
N PHE A 279 13.33 -38.29 19.53
CA PHE A 279 14.62 -38.33 18.84
C PHE A 279 14.53 -37.77 17.42
N LEU A 280 13.51 -38.16 16.65
CA LEU A 280 13.29 -37.62 15.31
C LEU A 280 13.08 -36.11 15.36
N THR A 281 12.34 -35.59 16.35
CA THR A 281 12.11 -34.16 16.56
C THR A 281 13.40 -33.40 16.82
N VAL A 282 14.21 -33.86 17.78
CA VAL A 282 15.46 -33.20 18.16
C VAL A 282 16.43 -33.23 16.98
N ILE A 283 16.59 -34.39 16.34
CA ILE A 283 17.60 -34.57 15.30
C ILE A 283 17.16 -33.97 13.96
N ALA A 284 15.85 -33.89 13.67
CA ALA A 284 15.34 -33.22 12.48
C ALA A 284 15.73 -31.72 12.42
N GLN A 285 15.97 -31.07 13.56
CA GLN A 285 16.47 -29.69 13.61
C GLN A 285 17.89 -29.54 13.04
N TYR A 286 18.60 -30.65 12.89
CA TYR A 286 19.93 -30.76 12.30
C TYR A 286 19.91 -31.52 10.97
N SER A 287 18.71 -31.71 10.39
CA SER A 287 18.51 -32.38 9.10
C SER A 287 18.59 -31.42 7.92
N VAL A 288 18.41 -31.97 6.72
CA VAL A 288 18.63 -31.29 5.44
C VAL A 288 17.53 -30.26 5.14
N THR A 289 17.94 -29.07 4.71
CA THR A 289 17.06 -28.02 4.20
C THR A 289 17.05 -28.00 2.67
N TYR A 290 15.87 -27.71 2.11
CA TYR A 290 15.63 -27.64 0.68
C TYR A 290 15.21 -26.23 0.27
N ARG A 291 15.79 -25.71 -0.81
CA ARG A 291 15.29 -24.54 -1.53
C ARG A 291 14.40 -25.01 -2.66
N VAL A 292 13.15 -24.56 -2.65
CA VAL A 292 12.19 -24.86 -3.69
C VAL A 292 11.80 -23.55 -4.36
N LYS A 293 11.99 -23.46 -5.67
CA LYS A 293 11.48 -22.36 -6.49
C LYS A 293 10.19 -22.79 -7.15
N LEU A 294 9.12 -22.05 -6.91
CA LEU A 294 7.76 -22.37 -7.33
C LEU A 294 7.24 -21.31 -8.32
N ILE A 295 6.52 -21.73 -9.34
CA ILE A 295 5.79 -20.85 -10.25
C ILE A 295 4.31 -20.89 -9.83
N PRO A 296 3.70 -19.74 -9.49
CA PRO A 296 2.27 -19.67 -9.21
C PRO A 296 1.41 -20.13 -10.40
N SER A 297 0.15 -20.42 -10.13
CA SER A 297 -0.84 -20.59 -11.22
C SER A 297 -1.06 -19.27 -11.96
N ARG A 298 -1.29 -19.31 -13.29
CA ARG A 298 -1.51 -18.12 -14.14
C ARG A 298 -2.55 -17.13 -13.61
N GLU A 299 -3.59 -17.65 -12.96
CA GLU A 299 -4.66 -16.83 -12.37
C GLU A 299 -4.21 -16.03 -11.14
N LYS A 300 -3.07 -16.37 -10.54
CA LYS A 300 -2.56 -15.89 -9.25
C LYS A 300 -1.10 -15.44 -9.30
N GLU A 301 -0.58 -15.12 -10.47
CA GLU A 301 0.79 -14.58 -10.67
C GLU A 301 0.95 -13.13 -10.15
N VAL A 302 -0.15 -12.42 -9.89
CA VAL A 302 -0.15 -11.02 -9.42
C VAL A 302 -0.46 -10.97 -7.93
N PHE A 303 0.45 -10.42 -7.13
CA PHE A 303 0.33 -10.24 -5.68
C PHE A 303 0.01 -8.77 -5.37
N LYS A 304 -1.14 -8.49 -4.75
CA LYS A 304 -1.64 -7.13 -4.45
C LYS A 304 -1.60 -6.82 -2.94
N GLY A 305 -0.87 -7.62 -2.17
CA GLY A 305 -0.76 -7.57 -0.72
C GLY A 305 -1.90 -8.29 0.00
N GLU A 306 -2.65 -9.17 -0.68
CA GLU A 306 -3.54 -10.11 -0.02
C GLU A 306 -2.75 -11.21 0.70
N SER A 307 -3.28 -11.65 1.85
CA SER A 307 -2.71 -12.80 2.58
C SER A 307 -2.89 -14.08 1.78
N ARG A 308 -1.81 -14.85 1.62
CA ARG A 308 -1.78 -16.16 0.97
C ARG A 308 -1.16 -17.16 1.91
N GLU A 309 -1.66 -18.39 1.88
CA GLU A 309 -1.08 -19.48 2.66
C GLU A 309 -0.41 -20.46 1.69
N LEU A 310 0.91 -20.63 1.80
CA LEU A 310 1.63 -21.66 1.08
C LEU A 310 1.43 -22.99 1.78
N GLN A 311 0.82 -23.94 1.10
CA GLN A 311 0.62 -25.30 1.57
C GLN A 311 1.58 -26.27 0.88
N LEU A 312 2.31 -27.05 1.68
CA LEU A 312 3.08 -28.22 1.27
C LEU A 312 2.31 -29.49 1.64
N ASP A 313 2.12 -30.37 0.66
CA ASP A 313 1.64 -31.75 0.82
C ASP A 313 2.74 -32.71 0.40
N TRP A 314 3.42 -33.32 1.36
CA TRP A 314 4.51 -34.25 1.13
C TRP A 314 4.07 -35.70 1.32
N GLN A 315 4.02 -36.42 0.20
CA GLN A 315 3.63 -37.83 0.10
C GLN A 315 4.79 -38.63 -0.48
N ALA A 316 5.45 -39.42 0.37
CA ALA A 316 6.58 -40.23 -0.04
C ALA A 316 6.47 -41.66 0.50
N LYS A 317 7.00 -42.61 -0.26
CA LYS A 317 7.04 -44.02 0.11
C LYS A 317 7.93 -44.18 1.36
N GLY A 318 7.34 -44.64 2.46
CA GLY A 318 8.03 -44.77 3.75
C GLY A 318 7.58 -43.77 4.81
N LEU A 319 6.73 -42.79 4.46
CA LEU A 319 5.99 -41.99 5.43
C LEU A 319 4.68 -42.69 5.82
N PRO A 320 4.32 -42.75 7.12
CA PRO A 320 3.07 -43.36 7.58
C PRO A 320 1.82 -42.59 7.12
N THR A 321 1.93 -41.25 7.02
CA THR A 321 0.88 -40.34 6.54
C THR A 321 1.50 -39.20 5.73
N ALA A 322 0.70 -38.55 4.88
CA ALA A 322 1.11 -37.33 4.20
C ALA A 322 1.46 -36.25 5.23
N MET A 323 2.60 -35.59 5.06
CA MET A 323 2.99 -34.46 5.90
C MET A 323 2.47 -33.17 5.29
N LEU A 324 1.74 -32.38 6.09
CA LEU A 324 1.24 -31.08 5.70
C LEU A 324 2.00 -29.98 6.43
N ALA A 325 2.41 -28.95 5.67
CA ALA A 325 2.99 -27.73 6.22
C ALA A 325 2.29 -26.50 5.61
N PHE A 326 2.19 -25.44 6.38
CA PHE A 326 1.54 -24.19 6.00
C PHE A 326 2.44 -23.01 6.33
N TYR A 327 2.39 -21.95 5.54
CA TYR A 327 3.12 -20.71 5.80
C TYR A 327 2.38 -19.52 5.21
N ASP A 328 2.02 -18.56 6.05
CA ASP A 328 1.36 -17.32 5.62
C ASP A 328 2.38 -16.33 5.04
N TYR A 329 2.04 -15.76 3.90
CA TYR A 329 2.84 -14.72 3.26
C TYR A 329 1.98 -13.77 2.43
N ALA A 330 2.46 -12.54 2.24
CA ALA A 330 1.83 -11.55 1.38
C ALA A 330 2.91 -10.79 0.60
N GLY A 331 2.55 -10.33 -0.60
CA GLY A 331 3.45 -9.62 -1.50
C GLY A 331 2.78 -8.46 -2.20
N GLY A 332 3.50 -7.36 -2.41
CA GLY A 332 3.01 -6.20 -3.16
C GLY A 332 2.09 -5.28 -2.38
N SER A 333 1.37 -4.41 -3.09
CA SER A 333 0.32 -3.56 -2.52
C SER A 333 -0.84 -3.42 -3.50
N PHE A 334 -1.96 -2.85 -3.06
CA PHE A 334 -3.08 -2.68 -3.97
C PHE A 334 -2.76 -1.74 -5.14
N ILE A 335 -1.75 -0.86 -5.02
CA ILE A 335 -1.38 0.10 -6.08
C ILE A 335 -0.08 -0.29 -6.79
N GLU A 336 0.84 -0.94 -6.08
CA GLU A 336 2.11 -1.46 -6.59
C GLU A 336 2.13 -2.98 -6.41
N PRO A 337 1.45 -3.73 -7.29
CA PRO A 337 1.41 -5.17 -7.19
C PRO A 337 2.69 -5.81 -7.73
N ILE A 338 3.07 -6.96 -7.19
CA ILE A 338 4.17 -7.77 -7.73
C ILE A 338 3.59 -8.72 -8.77
N ASN A 339 4.02 -8.61 -10.03
CA ASN A 339 3.55 -9.48 -11.11
C ASN A 339 4.66 -10.44 -11.54
N LEU A 340 4.54 -11.72 -11.19
CA LEU A 340 5.49 -12.77 -11.62
C LEU A 340 5.21 -13.30 -13.03
N GLY A 341 4.09 -12.93 -13.65
CA GLY A 341 3.74 -13.32 -15.01
C GLY A 341 4.47 -12.49 -16.08
N ILE A 342 5.08 -11.37 -15.69
CA ILE A 342 5.82 -10.46 -16.56
C ILE A 342 7.26 -10.39 -16.04
N SER A 343 8.22 -10.65 -16.92
CA SER A 343 9.64 -10.58 -16.55
C SER A 343 10.06 -9.14 -16.24
N GLN A 344 10.87 -8.94 -15.20
CA GLN A 344 11.46 -7.61 -14.94
C GLN A 344 12.21 -7.04 -16.15
N SER A 345 12.81 -7.90 -16.97
CA SER A 345 13.48 -7.49 -18.21
C SER A 345 12.54 -6.84 -19.25
N THR A 346 11.23 -6.94 -19.07
CA THR A 346 10.23 -6.26 -19.90
C THR A 346 10.15 -4.76 -19.61
N TYR A 347 10.43 -4.32 -18.37
CA TYR A 347 10.40 -2.91 -17.94
C TYR A 347 11.64 -2.11 -18.39
N THR A 348 11.93 -2.16 -19.69
CA THR A 348 13.02 -1.37 -20.30
C THR A 348 12.67 0.12 -20.39
N THR A 349 13.66 0.99 -20.63
CA THR A 349 13.42 2.40 -20.93
C THR A 349 12.45 2.60 -22.09
N THR A 350 12.53 1.74 -23.13
CA THR A 350 11.63 1.76 -24.28
C THR A 350 10.18 1.46 -23.88
N PHE A 351 9.96 0.52 -22.96
CA PHE A 351 8.64 0.21 -22.43
C PHE A 351 7.99 1.47 -21.83
N TRP A 352 8.67 2.15 -20.90
CA TRP A 352 8.17 3.38 -20.29
C TRP A 352 7.92 4.52 -21.29
N LEU A 353 8.80 4.68 -22.29
CA LEU A 353 8.62 5.68 -23.35
C LEU A 353 7.39 5.40 -24.21
N ILE A 354 7.09 4.13 -24.52
CA ILE A 354 5.88 3.77 -25.26
C ILE A 354 4.63 4.18 -24.48
N TYR A 355 4.53 3.84 -23.19
CA TYR A 355 3.39 4.26 -22.37
C TYR A 355 3.29 5.77 -22.18
N MET A 356 4.43 6.47 -22.14
CA MET A 356 4.46 7.93 -22.16
C MET A 356 3.83 8.48 -23.45
N LEU A 357 4.17 7.92 -24.62
CA LEU A 357 3.58 8.30 -25.90
C LEU A 357 2.08 7.97 -25.96
N ILE A 358 1.67 6.80 -25.44
CA ILE A 358 0.24 6.43 -25.33
C ILE A 358 -0.50 7.46 -24.47
N GLY A 359 0.02 7.78 -23.28
CA GLY A 359 -0.58 8.77 -22.39
C GLY A 359 -0.66 10.16 -23.01
N ALA A 360 0.41 10.61 -23.68
CA ALA A 360 0.42 11.87 -24.42
C ALA A 360 -0.61 11.85 -25.57
N GLY A 361 -0.73 10.72 -26.27
CA GLY A 361 -1.75 10.49 -27.29
C GLY A 361 -3.16 10.59 -26.74
N ILE A 362 -3.44 10.01 -25.56
CA ILE A 362 -4.75 10.08 -24.89
C ILE A 362 -5.09 11.53 -24.50
N VAL A 363 -4.19 12.23 -23.82
CA VAL A 363 -4.41 13.63 -23.39
C VAL A 363 -4.51 14.57 -24.60
N GLY A 364 -3.72 14.34 -25.64
CA GLY A 364 -3.76 15.09 -26.90
C GLY A 364 -5.05 14.84 -27.69
N ALA A 365 -5.49 13.58 -27.78
CA ALA A 365 -6.77 13.22 -28.41
C ALA A 365 -7.95 13.80 -27.63
N LEU A 366 -7.89 13.78 -26.30
CA LEU A 366 -8.88 14.44 -25.44
C LEU A 366 -8.91 15.95 -25.72
N LEU A 367 -7.75 16.63 -25.82
CA LEU A 367 -7.70 18.05 -26.18
C LEU A 367 -8.34 18.30 -27.55
N ALA A 368 -7.96 17.52 -28.56
CA ALA A 368 -8.50 17.66 -29.91
C ALA A 368 -10.02 17.44 -29.94
N LEU A 369 -10.52 16.42 -29.24
CA LEU A 369 -11.95 16.17 -29.10
C LEU A 369 -12.65 17.36 -28.46
N LEU A 370 -12.14 17.85 -27.32
CA LEU A 370 -12.75 18.96 -26.61
C LEU A 370 -12.66 20.30 -27.37
N MET A 371 -11.59 20.51 -28.13
CA MET A 371 -11.35 21.74 -28.91
C MET A 371 -12.12 21.77 -30.23
N TYR A 372 -12.35 20.63 -30.90
CA TYR A 372 -13.00 20.62 -32.21
C TYR A 372 -14.42 20.05 -32.16
N MET A 373 -14.62 18.93 -31.45
CA MET A 373 -15.92 18.22 -31.45
C MET A 373 -16.98 19.00 -30.67
N VAL A 374 -16.64 19.57 -29.51
CA VAL A 374 -17.63 20.29 -28.70
C VAL A 374 -18.11 21.58 -29.37
N PRO A 375 -17.23 22.48 -29.90
CA PRO A 375 -17.70 23.64 -30.66
C PRO A 375 -18.53 23.24 -31.87
N TRP A 376 -18.16 22.16 -32.56
CA TRP A 376 -18.91 21.65 -33.70
C TRP A 376 -20.33 21.19 -33.29
N LEU A 377 -20.46 20.42 -32.20
CA LEU A 377 -21.75 19.99 -31.66
C LEU A 377 -22.62 21.19 -31.25
N LYS A 378 -22.03 22.19 -30.56
CA LYS A 378 -22.75 23.42 -30.18
C LYS A 378 -23.18 24.24 -31.40
N LYS A 379 -22.32 24.39 -32.41
CA LYS A 379 -22.65 25.08 -33.66
C LYS A 379 -23.80 24.37 -34.38
N ARG A 380 -23.80 23.03 -34.37
CA ARG A 380 -24.89 22.22 -34.92
C ARG A 380 -26.20 22.41 -34.15
N GLU A 381 -26.16 22.31 -32.82
CA GLU A 381 -27.34 22.53 -31.98
C GLU A 381 -27.89 23.95 -32.15
N PHE A 382 -27.02 24.96 -32.22
CA PHE A 382 -27.40 26.35 -32.47
C PHE A 382 -28.12 26.50 -33.81
N LYS A 383 -27.55 25.93 -34.89
CA LYS A 383 -28.20 25.94 -36.21
C LYS A 383 -29.58 25.28 -36.15
N THR A 384 -29.71 24.14 -35.49
CA THR A 384 -31.00 23.43 -35.39
C THR A 384 -32.04 24.17 -34.55
N LYS A 385 -31.64 24.87 -33.48
CA LYS A 385 -32.57 25.58 -32.58
C LYS A 385 -32.93 27.00 -33.03
N TYR A 386 -32.00 27.71 -33.67
CA TYR A 386 -32.12 29.17 -33.84
C TYR A 386 -31.99 29.65 -35.28
N VAL A 387 -31.62 28.79 -36.22
CA VAL A 387 -31.55 29.15 -37.64
C VAL A 387 -32.75 28.55 -38.34
N ILE A 388 -33.53 29.42 -38.98
CA ILE A 388 -34.68 29.03 -39.80
C ILE A 388 -34.58 29.72 -41.16
N PRO A 389 -35.08 29.11 -42.24
CA PRO A 389 -35.21 29.80 -43.51
C PRO A 389 -36.26 30.92 -43.38
N TYR A 390 -35.94 32.10 -43.90
CA TYR A 390 -36.81 33.27 -43.82
C TYR A 390 -38.02 33.11 -44.74
N VAL A 391 -39.21 33.41 -44.20
CA VAL A 391 -40.48 33.44 -44.93
C VAL A 391 -41.02 34.87 -44.91
N PRO A 392 -41.18 35.53 -46.07
CA PRO A 392 -41.58 36.94 -46.13
C PRO A 392 -43.02 37.18 -45.65
N GLU A 393 -43.21 38.17 -44.77
CA GLU A 393 -44.54 38.62 -44.33
C GLU A 393 -45.17 39.56 -45.39
N LYS A 394 -46.46 39.35 -45.72
CA LYS A 394 -47.19 40.25 -46.64
C LYS A 394 -47.13 41.70 -46.12
N ASN A 395 -46.67 42.62 -46.98
CA ASN A 395 -46.53 44.06 -46.72
C ASN A 395 -45.47 44.49 -45.68
N LYS A 396 -44.50 43.64 -45.34
CA LYS A 396 -43.34 44.03 -44.50
C LYS A 396 -42.03 43.53 -45.09
N ILE A 397 -41.10 44.45 -45.31
CA ILE A 397 -39.71 44.11 -45.67
C ILE A 397 -38.91 44.10 -44.36
N ARG A 398 -38.51 42.91 -43.91
CA ARG A 398 -37.53 42.79 -42.82
C ARG A 398 -36.12 42.88 -43.41
N ARG A 399 -35.26 43.62 -42.72
CA ARG A 399 -33.87 43.86 -43.10
C ARG A 399 -32.94 43.41 -41.98
N ASP A 400 -31.73 43.05 -42.35
CA ASP A 400 -30.65 42.84 -41.40
C ASP A 400 -30.35 44.17 -40.67
N PRO A 401 -30.40 44.22 -39.34
CA PRO A 401 -30.22 45.46 -38.59
C PRO A 401 -28.82 46.07 -38.71
N ILE A 402 -27.82 45.32 -39.17
CA ILE A 402 -26.43 45.77 -39.26
C ILE A 402 -26.08 46.12 -40.70
N THR A 403 -26.32 45.21 -41.64
CA THR A 403 -26.01 45.47 -43.06
C THR A 403 -27.10 46.27 -43.77
N GLN A 404 -28.31 46.34 -43.20
CA GLN A 404 -29.50 46.98 -43.79
C GLN A 404 -30.02 46.31 -45.07
N ASP A 405 -29.47 45.14 -45.43
CA ASP A 405 -29.91 44.33 -46.56
C ASP A 405 -31.27 43.71 -46.27
N ALA A 406 -32.14 43.62 -47.29
CA ALA A 406 -33.44 42.96 -47.15
C ALA A 406 -33.25 41.44 -47.18
N PHE A 407 -33.94 40.72 -46.28
CA PHE A 407 -33.93 39.25 -46.32
C PHE A 407 -34.70 38.75 -47.54
N GLU A 408 -34.10 37.84 -48.30
CA GLU A 408 -34.74 37.13 -49.40
C GLU A 408 -35.43 35.86 -48.91
N GLU A 409 -36.45 35.40 -49.64
CA GLU A 409 -37.16 34.16 -49.31
C GLU A 409 -36.19 32.96 -49.34
N GLY A 410 -36.11 32.22 -48.24
CA GLY A 410 -35.19 31.09 -48.09
C GLY A 410 -33.86 31.42 -47.43
N ASP A 411 -33.55 32.68 -47.14
CA ASP A 411 -32.32 33.06 -46.44
C ASP A 411 -32.25 32.45 -45.03
N ASP A 412 -31.09 31.93 -44.65
CA ASP A 412 -30.85 31.44 -43.29
C ASP A 412 -30.78 32.63 -42.32
N VAL A 413 -31.83 32.78 -41.50
CA VAL A 413 -31.92 33.85 -40.50
C VAL A 413 -31.88 33.29 -39.08
N VAL A 414 -31.20 34.03 -38.20
CA VAL A 414 -31.10 33.73 -36.77
C VAL A 414 -32.24 34.41 -36.03
N VAL A 415 -33.09 33.62 -35.37
CA VAL A 415 -34.25 34.08 -34.59
C VAL A 415 -34.03 34.02 -33.07
N LYS A 416 -32.78 33.94 -32.62
CA LYS A 416 -32.43 33.94 -31.18
C LYS A 416 -32.69 35.30 -30.50
N CYS A 417 -32.58 36.39 -31.25
CA CYS A 417 -32.73 37.76 -30.75
C CYS A 417 -34.10 38.33 -31.12
N LYS A 418 -34.50 39.42 -30.43
CA LYS A 418 -35.74 40.15 -30.73
C LYS A 418 -35.78 40.68 -32.17
N GLN A 419 -34.62 41.03 -32.72
CA GLN A 419 -34.44 41.35 -34.14
C GLN A 419 -33.85 40.14 -34.86
N MET A 420 -34.40 39.81 -36.03
CA MET A 420 -33.83 38.79 -36.91
C MET A 420 -32.52 39.31 -37.51
N THR A 421 -31.57 38.40 -37.71
CA THR A 421 -30.27 38.70 -38.31
C THR A 421 -29.94 37.65 -39.34
N SER A 422 -29.19 37.99 -40.40
CA SER A 422 -28.68 36.95 -41.30
C SER A 422 -27.69 36.06 -40.54
N LEU A 423 -27.56 34.80 -40.95
CA LEU A 423 -26.57 33.89 -40.41
C LEU A 423 -25.13 34.41 -40.63
N GLU A 424 -24.87 35.12 -41.73
CA GLU A 424 -23.58 35.72 -42.03
C GLU A 424 -23.24 36.83 -41.04
N THR A 425 -24.15 37.78 -40.85
CA THR A 425 -24.03 38.85 -39.85
C THR A 425 -23.84 38.27 -38.44
N TRP A 426 -24.59 37.23 -38.09
CA TRP A 426 -24.43 36.54 -36.81
C TRP A 426 -23.05 35.90 -36.66
N ASN A 427 -22.55 35.22 -37.69
CA ASN A 427 -21.23 34.60 -37.65
C ASN A 427 -20.11 35.64 -37.54
N ALA A 428 -20.30 36.85 -38.08
CA ALA A 428 -19.35 37.95 -37.99
C ALA A 428 -19.37 38.61 -36.59
N LEU A 429 -20.56 38.87 -36.03
CA LEU A 429 -20.70 39.58 -34.75
C LEU A 429 -20.57 38.66 -33.53
N GLY A 430 -21.04 37.43 -33.63
CA GLY A 430 -21.09 36.48 -32.51
C GLY A 430 -22.10 36.84 -31.41
N HIS A 431 -22.90 37.90 -31.59
CA HIS A 431 -23.92 38.33 -30.64
C HIS A 431 -25.11 39.04 -31.30
N CYS A 432 -26.15 39.31 -30.52
CA CYS A 432 -27.29 40.11 -30.99
C CYS A 432 -26.81 41.52 -31.44
N PRO A 433 -27.30 42.04 -32.57
CA PRO A 433 -26.93 43.34 -33.15
C PRO A 433 -26.88 44.53 -32.18
N ASN A 434 -27.83 44.58 -31.25
CA ASN A 434 -27.97 45.72 -30.34
C ASN A 434 -27.22 45.50 -29.01
N TYR A 435 -26.41 44.44 -28.88
CA TYR A 435 -25.66 44.17 -27.65
C TYR A 435 -24.43 45.09 -27.55
N PRO A 436 -24.12 45.72 -26.38
CA PRO A 436 -24.83 45.63 -25.10
C PRO A 436 -25.97 46.65 -24.92
N ASN A 437 -26.12 47.64 -25.81
CA ASN A 437 -27.06 48.77 -25.68
C ASN A 437 -28.52 48.35 -25.49
N CYS A 438 -28.94 47.19 -26.00
CA CYS A 438 -30.28 46.66 -25.77
C CYS A 438 -30.54 46.11 -24.37
N MET A 439 -29.54 46.14 -23.48
CA MET A 439 -29.74 45.90 -22.04
C MET A 439 -30.13 47.18 -21.29
N GLU A 440 -30.09 48.36 -21.93
CA GLU A 440 -30.42 49.66 -21.33
C GLU A 440 -31.92 50.01 -21.38
N PHE A 441 -32.72 49.26 -22.15
CA PHE A 441 -34.16 49.52 -22.31
C PHE A 441 -35.01 48.60 -21.42
N ALA A 442 -36.21 49.06 -21.05
CA ALA A 442 -37.16 48.37 -20.16
C ALA A 442 -37.58 46.95 -20.60
N ASP A 443 -37.24 46.56 -21.83
CA ASP A 443 -37.49 45.24 -22.40
C ASP A 443 -36.14 44.71 -22.94
N PRO A 444 -35.24 44.29 -22.04
CA PRO A 444 -33.86 43.97 -22.39
C PRO A 444 -33.83 42.85 -23.42
N CYS A 445 -32.88 42.89 -24.36
CA CYS A 445 -32.45 41.64 -24.98
C CYS A 445 -32.22 40.63 -23.86
N ASN A 446 -32.78 39.42 -23.94
CA ASN A 446 -32.79 38.40 -22.86
C ASN A 446 -31.40 37.89 -22.40
N GLY A 447 -30.35 38.73 -22.40
CA GLY A 447 -28.96 38.40 -22.13
C GLY A 447 -28.37 37.38 -23.12
N SER A 448 -29.16 36.87 -24.06
CA SER A 448 -28.93 35.65 -24.81
C SER A 448 -28.01 35.82 -26.02
N GLY A 449 -27.47 37.04 -26.21
CA GLY A 449 -26.63 37.39 -27.34
C GLY A 449 -25.20 36.87 -27.24
N GLY A 450 -24.57 36.89 -26.07
CA GLY A 450 -23.12 36.62 -25.95
C GLY A 450 -22.72 35.16 -25.70
N GLU A 451 -23.37 34.17 -26.31
CA GLU A 451 -23.01 32.76 -26.08
C GLU A 451 -22.03 32.19 -27.12
N ASP A 452 -20.83 31.84 -26.62
CA ASP A 452 -20.01 30.62 -26.85
C ASP A 452 -19.61 30.17 -28.28
N ILE A 453 -20.07 30.80 -29.38
CA ILE A 453 -19.78 30.26 -30.73
C ILE A 453 -18.37 30.65 -31.22
N GLN A 454 -17.81 31.77 -30.76
CA GLN A 454 -16.44 32.21 -31.13
C GLN A 454 -15.42 32.14 -29.98
N SER A 455 -15.77 31.58 -28.82
CA SER A 455 -14.85 31.57 -27.68
C SER A 455 -13.74 30.53 -27.88
N ASN A 456 -12.48 30.98 -27.79
CA ASN A 456 -11.30 30.10 -27.74
C ASN A 456 -11.49 29.00 -26.67
N PHE A 457 -11.09 27.75 -26.95
CA PHE A 457 -11.22 26.64 -26.00
C PHE A 457 -10.61 26.96 -24.62
N PHE A 458 -9.52 27.73 -24.60
CA PHE A 458 -8.85 28.15 -23.37
C PHE A 458 -9.56 29.30 -22.63
N SER A 459 -10.68 29.80 -23.16
CA SER A 459 -11.55 30.73 -22.44
C SER A 459 -12.11 30.06 -21.19
N GLN A 460 -12.07 30.76 -20.06
CA GLN A 460 -12.60 30.28 -18.78
C GLN A 460 -14.10 30.62 -18.64
N GLN A 461 -14.84 30.49 -19.74
CA GLN A 461 -16.24 30.91 -19.87
C GLN A 461 -17.13 29.70 -20.25
N GLY A 462 -18.41 29.80 -19.91
CA GLY A 462 -19.44 28.83 -20.31
C GLY A 462 -19.06 27.37 -20.06
N VAL A 463 -19.32 26.53 -21.07
CA VAL A 463 -18.99 25.09 -21.04
C VAL A 463 -17.48 24.86 -21.17
N PHE A 464 -16.77 25.75 -21.86
CA PHE A 464 -15.31 25.66 -22.03
C PHE A 464 -14.58 25.70 -20.70
N ARG A 465 -15.10 26.40 -19.68
CA ARG A 465 -14.57 26.33 -18.32
C ARG A 465 -14.52 24.89 -17.79
N VAL A 466 -15.62 24.13 -17.89
CA VAL A 466 -15.67 22.73 -17.39
C VAL A 466 -14.68 21.87 -18.17
N LEU A 467 -14.66 22.00 -19.49
CA LEU A 467 -13.80 21.21 -20.37
C LEU A 467 -12.31 21.51 -20.18
N ASN A 468 -11.98 22.77 -19.94
CA ASN A 468 -10.62 23.21 -19.69
C ASN A 468 -10.12 22.69 -18.35
N TRP A 469 -10.96 22.74 -17.29
CA TRP A 469 -10.63 22.13 -15.99
C TRP A 469 -10.47 20.60 -16.07
N LEU A 470 -11.35 19.92 -16.83
CA LEU A 470 -11.22 18.50 -17.11
C LEU A 470 -9.87 18.21 -17.79
N TRP A 471 -9.52 18.95 -18.84
CA TRP A 471 -8.27 18.76 -19.56
C TRP A 471 -7.02 19.07 -18.72
N PHE A 472 -7.01 20.17 -17.96
CA PHE A 472 -5.90 20.49 -17.04
C PHE A 472 -5.76 19.42 -15.96
N GLY A 473 -6.87 18.94 -15.41
CA GLY A 473 -6.88 17.83 -14.47
C GLY A 473 -6.28 16.57 -15.07
N ALA A 474 -6.76 16.14 -16.24
CA ALA A 474 -6.24 14.98 -16.97
C ALA A 474 -4.74 15.10 -17.27
N THR A 475 -4.28 16.30 -17.65
CA THR A 475 -2.87 16.60 -17.88
C THR A 475 -2.05 16.53 -16.58
N GLY A 476 -2.60 17.00 -15.46
CA GLY A 476 -2.00 16.83 -14.13
C GLY A 476 -1.85 15.36 -13.73
N GLY A 477 -2.85 14.54 -14.03
CA GLY A 477 -2.81 13.09 -13.81
C GLY A 477 -1.76 12.40 -14.68
N PHE A 478 -1.69 12.75 -15.96
CA PHE A 478 -0.64 12.28 -16.87
C PHE A 478 0.75 12.72 -16.39
N ALA A 479 0.91 13.97 -15.98
CA ALA A 479 2.19 14.47 -15.46
C ALA A 479 2.63 13.72 -14.19
N ALA A 480 1.71 13.35 -13.30
CA ALA A 480 2.00 12.51 -12.14
C ALA A 480 2.54 11.14 -12.57
N TRP A 481 1.91 10.52 -13.58
CA TRP A 481 2.37 9.24 -14.13
C TRP A 481 3.74 9.36 -14.81
N VAL A 482 4.00 10.46 -15.53
CA VAL A 482 5.31 10.74 -16.15
C VAL A 482 6.41 10.86 -15.09
N LEU A 483 6.15 11.55 -13.98
CA LEU A 483 7.13 11.63 -12.88
C LEU A 483 7.40 10.25 -12.27
N TYR A 484 6.36 9.44 -12.07
CA TYR A 484 6.51 8.06 -11.63
C TYR A 484 7.37 7.25 -12.61
N ALA A 485 7.08 7.31 -13.91
CA ALA A 485 7.86 6.61 -14.94
C ALA A 485 9.34 7.05 -14.96
N ILE A 486 9.63 8.36 -14.80
CA ILE A 486 11.00 8.86 -14.73
C ILE A 486 11.73 8.27 -13.51
N VAL A 487 11.07 8.18 -12.36
CA VAL A 487 11.66 7.58 -11.16
C VAL A 487 11.98 6.11 -11.36
N GLN A 488 11.09 5.35 -12.01
CA GLN A 488 11.32 3.95 -12.34
C GLN A 488 12.50 3.77 -13.31
N ILE A 489 12.67 4.67 -14.28
CA ILE A 489 13.82 4.66 -15.21
C ILE A 489 15.13 4.99 -14.50
N VAL A 490 15.13 5.99 -13.61
CA VAL A 490 16.35 6.49 -12.93
C VAL A 490 16.75 5.60 -11.75
N ASN A 491 15.85 4.76 -11.24
CA ASN A 491 16.05 3.91 -10.07
C ASN A 491 16.47 4.72 -8.82
N VAL A 492 15.59 5.62 -8.42
CA VAL A 492 15.84 6.57 -7.33
C VAL A 492 15.77 5.88 -5.96
N ASN A 493 16.92 5.48 -5.42
CA ASN A 493 17.00 4.67 -4.19
C ASN A 493 17.06 5.45 -2.87
N TRP A 494 17.08 6.79 -2.86
CA TRP A 494 17.28 7.55 -1.60
C TRP A 494 16.16 7.30 -0.58
N LEU A 495 14.90 7.24 -1.03
CA LEU A 495 13.77 7.03 -0.14
C LEU A 495 13.76 5.60 0.38
N TYR A 496 14.06 4.63 -0.48
CA TYR A 496 14.24 3.22 -0.11
C TYR A 496 15.36 3.03 0.92
N ASN A 497 16.53 3.65 0.71
CA ASN A 497 17.65 3.56 1.66
C ASN A 497 17.28 4.17 3.02
N TRP A 498 16.53 5.27 3.02
CA TRP A 498 16.04 5.89 4.25
C TRP A 498 14.99 5.04 4.98
N THR A 499 13.99 4.52 4.26
CA THR A 499 12.93 3.69 4.87
C THR A 499 13.48 2.36 5.35
N SER A 500 14.29 1.67 4.55
CA SER A 500 14.93 0.41 4.93
C SER A 500 15.84 0.60 6.13
N SER A 501 16.66 1.67 6.19
CA SER A 501 17.49 1.96 7.36
C SER A 501 16.67 2.21 8.64
N TYR A 502 15.47 2.79 8.51
CA TYR A 502 14.60 3.04 9.66
C TYR A 502 13.91 1.75 10.13
N PHE A 503 13.28 1.03 9.20
CA PHE A 503 12.46 -0.15 9.52
C PHE A 503 13.29 -1.41 9.80
N ASN A 504 14.48 -1.54 9.22
CA ASN A 504 15.42 -2.65 9.50
C ASN A 504 16.33 -2.38 10.69
N SER A 505 16.08 -1.33 11.49
CA SER A 505 16.74 -1.20 12.79
C SER A 505 16.29 -2.31 13.73
N GLU A 506 17.19 -2.85 14.55
CA GLU A 506 16.90 -4.01 15.43
C GLU A 506 15.68 -3.75 16.33
N GLU A 507 15.61 -2.58 16.96
CA GLU A 507 14.48 -2.18 17.82
C GLU A 507 13.15 -2.14 17.07
N MET A 508 13.15 -1.57 15.85
CA MET A 508 11.93 -1.42 15.06
C MET A 508 11.47 -2.74 14.45
N THR A 509 12.43 -3.56 14.00
CA THR A 509 12.18 -4.89 13.45
C THR A 509 11.52 -5.78 14.49
N ALA A 510 12.08 -5.84 15.71
CA ALA A 510 11.52 -6.62 16.81
C ALA A 510 10.06 -6.21 17.10
N ARG A 511 9.79 -4.90 17.22
CA ARG A 511 8.43 -4.39 17.47
C ARG A 511 7.45 -4.69 16.34
N LEU A 512 7.90 -4.61 15.08
CA LEU A 512 7.03 -4.91 13.95
C LEU A 512 6.74 -6.40 13.86
N LEU A 513 7.71 -7.27 14.14
CA LEU A 513 7.51 -8.72 14.14
C LEU A 513 6.51 -9.20 15.20
N GLU A 514 6.34 -8.46 16.30
CA GLU A 514 5.28 -8.70 17.29
C GLU A 514 3.86 -8.39 16.77
N LEU A 515 3.75 -7.60 15.71
CA LEU A 515 2.45 -7.22 15.13
C LEU A 515 2.02 -8.20 14.04
N ARG A 516 0.72 -8.46 14.00
CA ARG A 516 0.11 -9.22 12.90
C ARG A 516 0.45 -8.57 11.55
N GLY A 517 1.04 -9.35 10.64
CA GLY A 517 1.42 -8.89 9.30
C GLY A 517 2.75 -8.11 9.24
N GLY A 518 3.45 -7.94 10.36
CA GLY A 518 4.71 -7.20 10.41
C GLY A 518 5.84 -7.79 9.58
N GLU A 519 5.96 -9.12 9.55
CA GLU A 519 6.94 -9.79 8.67
C GLU A 519 6.65 -9.51 7.19
N SER A 520 5.37 -9.59 6.79
CA SER A 520 4.96 -9.28 5.42
C SER A 520 5.18 -7.80 5.09
N PHE A 521 4.94 -6.88 6.03
CA PHE A 521 5.24 -5.47 5.87
C PHE A 521 6.74 -5.24 5.61
N LEU A 522 7.62 -5.83 6.42
CA LEU A 522 9.07 -5.66 6.30
C LEU A 522 9.63 -6.20 4.97
N LYS A 523 9.07 -7.32 4.50
CA LYS A 523 9.46 -7.91 3.20
C LYS A 523 9.06 -7.06 1.99
N ASN A 524 8.07 -6.17 2.12
CA ASN A 524 7.51 -5.38 1.02
C ASN A 524 7.79 -3.86 1.15
N ILE A 525 8.87 -3.49 1.87
CA ILE A 525 9.33 -2.09 1.98
C ILE A 525 9.53 -1.40 0.60
N PRO A 526 10.05 -2.04 -0.47
CA PRO A 526 10.14 -1.42 -1.78
C PRO A 526 8.78 -0.91 -2.28
N GLU A 527 7.73 -1.72 -2.17
CA GLU A 527 6.40 -1.36 -2.66
C GLU A 527 5.75 -0.25 -1.81
N MET A 528 6.08 -0.16 -0.52
CA MET A 528 5.70 0.98 0.33
C MET A 528 6.29 2.29 -0.21
N VAL A 529 7.56 2.26 -0.60
CA VAL A 529 8.29 3.43 -1.13
C VAL A 529 7.65 3.88 -2.43
N ASP A 530 7.39 2.96 -3.35
CA ASP A 530 6.75 3.26 -4.64
C ASP A 530 5.33 3.81 -4.47
N GLN A 531 4.51 3.18 -3.62
CA GLN A 531 3.17 3.68 -3.27
C GLN A 531 3.23 5.11 -2.71
N THR A 532 4.21 5.40 -1.86
CA THR A 532 4.39 6.72 -1.26
C THR A 532 4.81 7.76 -2.29
N LEU A 533 5.70 7.39 -3.22
CA LEU A 533 6.13 8.25 -4.32
C LEU A 533 4.98 8.54 -5.29
N ILE A 534 4.16 7.53 -5.61
CA ILE A 534 2.93 7.71 -6.39
C ILE A 534 2.03 8.76 -5.73
N GLY A 535 1.78 8.62 -4.42
CA GLY A 535 1.00 9.60 -3.66
C GLY A 535 1.57 11.02 -3.76
N LEU A 536 2.90 11.16 -3.65
CA LEU A 536 3.60 12.44 -3.80
C LEU A 536 3.39 13.04 -5.20
N PHE A 537 3.56 12.26 -6.26
CA PHE A 537 3.44 12.74 -7.63
C PHE A 537 2.02 13.12 -8.00
N ILE A 538 1.03 12.32 -7.59
CA ILE A 538 -0.39 12.66 -7.75
C ILE A 538 -0.68 13.96 -7.00
N GLY A 539 -0.22 14.07 -5.74
CA GLY A 539 -0.39 15.28 -4.92
C GLY A 539 0.16 16.53 -5.57
N VAL A 540 1.42 16.50 -6.04
CA VAL A 540 2.07 17.68 -6.63
C VAL A 540 1.46 18.06 -7.98
N CYS A 541 1.32 17.12 -8.90
CA CYS A 541 0.95 17.42 -10.27
C CYS A 541 -0.53 17.79 -10.39
N LEU A 542 -1.43 17.09 -9.69
CA LEU A 542 -2.86 17.44 -9.75
C LEU A 542 -3.14 18.77 -9.05
N ILE A 543 -2.56 19.01 -7.86
CA ILE A 543 -2.83 20.26 -7.12
C ILE A 543 -2.29 21.45 -7.91
N ILE A 544 -1.08 21.35 -8.47
CA ILE A 544 -0.52 22.42 -9.30
C ILE A 544 -1.39 22.63 -10.55
N ALA A 545 -1.76 21.58 -11.28
CA ALA A 545 -2.55 21.70 -12.50
C ALA A 545 -3.92 22.37 -12.24
N ILE A 546 -4.63 21.93 -11.20
CA ILE A 546 -5.92 22.50 -10.81
C ILE A 546 -5.76 23.94 -10.25
N ALA A 547 -4.71 24.21 -9.48
CA ALA A 547 -4.46 25.57 -8.97
C ALA A 547 -4.08 26.54 -10.09
N VAL A 548 -3.34 26.08 -11.12
CA VAL A 548 -3.00 26.89 -12.31
C VAL A 548 -4.25 27.28 -13.09
N VAL A 549 -5.15 26.32 -13.37
CA VAL A 549 -6.39 26.62 -14.11
C VAL A 549 -7.32 27.51 -13.28
N GLU A 550 -7.37 27.33 -11.95
CA GLU A 550 -8.13 28.23 -11.07
C GLU A 550 -7.56 29.66 -11.11
N GLU A 551 -6.25 29.84 -10.93
CA GLU A 551 -5.62 31.17 -10.95
C GLU A 551 -5.77 31.87 -12.31
N ARG A 552 -5.75 31.11 -13.42
CA ARG A 552 -6.06 31.65 -14.76
C ARG A 552 -7.52 32.08 -14.90
N GLY A 553 -8.44 31.41 -14.21
CA GLY A 553 -9.86 31.79 -14.14
C GLY A 553 -10.14 33.06 -13.33
N HIS A 554 -9.17 33.62 -12.61
CA HIS A 554 -9.37 34.80 -11.76
C HIS A 554 -9.13 36.14 -12.47
N SER A 555 -9.93 37.15 -12.09
CA SER A 555 -9.66 38.55 -12.47
C SER A 555 -8.58 39.19 -11.59
N ARG A 556 -7.97 38.45 -10.65
CA ARG A 556 -6.82 38.92 -9.84
C ARG A 556 -5.49 38.72 -10.59
N LYS A 557 -4.41 39.33 -10.09
CA LYS A 557 -3.05 39.02 -10.59
C LYS A 557 -2.71 37.56 -10.28
N PHE A 558 -2.21 36.86 -11.30
CA PHE A 558 -1.75 35.49 -11.19
C PHE A 558 -0.69 35.39 -10.09
N SER A 559 -0.92 34.53 -9.09
CA SER A 559 -0.03 34.41 -7.93
C SER A 559 0.60 33.03 -7.86
N PHE A 560 1.85 32.94 -8.32
CA PHE A 560 2.64 31.71 -8.22
C PHE A 560 2.78 31.22 -6.77
N TRP A 561 2.86 32.13 -5.80
CA TRP A 561 3.00 31.79 -4.38
C TRP A 561 1.83 30.98 -3.83
N ARG A 562 0.59 31.27 -4.25
CA ARG A 562 -0.60 30.53 -3.81
C ARG A 562 -0.61 29.10 -4.38
N ILE A 563 -0.21 28.95 -5.63
CA ILE A 563 -0.06 27.64 -6.29
C ILE A 563 1.02 26.83 -5.57
N PHE A 564 2.16 27.46 -5.29
CA PHE A 564 3.28 26.83 -4.60
C PHE A 564 2.88 26.31 -3.20
N ILE A 565 2.27 27.15 -2.36
CA ILE A 565 1.83 26.74 -1.01
C ILE A 565 0.90 25.53 -1.08
N ARG A 566 -0.11 25.55 -1.96
CA ARG A 566 -1.05 24.42 -2.09
C ARG A 566 -0.33 23.18 -2.58
N GLY A 567 0.58 23.31 -3.55
CA GLY A 567 1.41 22.21 -4.02
C GLY A 567 2.25 21.58 -2.91
N THR A 568 2.91 22.39 -2.07
CA THR A 568 3.73 21.90 -0.95
C THR A 568 2.89 21.21 0.12
N VAL A 569 1.76 21.80 0.54
CA VAL A 569 0.83 21.17 1.49
C VAL A 569 0.27 19.88 0.89
N GLY A 570 -0.06 19.92 -0.41
CA GLY A 570 -0.47 18.79 -1.22
C GLY A 570 0.48 17.60 -1.16
N VAL A 571 1.75 17.85 -1.47
CA VAL A 571 2.84 16.87 -1.40
C VAL A 571 2.91 16.24 -0.02
N PHE A 572 2.97 17.06 1.03
CA PHE A 572 3.14 16.56 2.39
C PHE A 572 1.96 15.69 2.86
N VAL A 573 0.73 16.13 2.58
CA VAL A 573 -0.46 15.39 2.98
C VAL A 573 -0.63 14.11 2.15
N SER A 574 -0.34 14.15 0.84
CA SER A 574 -0.42 12.95 0.00
C SER A 574 0.61 11.91 0.39
N PHE A 575 1.85 12.35 0.72
CA PHE A 575 2.88 11.50 1.30
C PHE A 575 2.36 10.78 2.55
N LEU A 576 1.79 11.53 3.50
CA LEU A 576 1.24 10.96 4.74
C LEU A 576 0.13 9.95 4.48
N VAL A 577 -0.82 10.26 3.59
CA VAL A 577 -1.96 9.38 3.30
C VAL A 577 -1.52 8.06 2.67
N PHE A 578 -0.63 8.09 1.68
CA PHE A 578 -0.20 6.86 1.01
C PHE A 578 0.77 6.04 1.85
N PHE A 579 1.66 6.69 2.62
CA PHE A 579 2.55 6.03 3.57
C PHE A 579 1.78 5.34 4.70
N SER A 580 0.89 6.09 5.38
CA SER A 580 0.03 5.52 6.43
C SER A 580 -0.98 4.51 5.88
N GLY A 581 -1.44 4.70 4.64
CA GLY A 581 -2.31 3.76 3.95
C GLY A 581 -1.65 2.40 3.73
N TYR A 582 -0.36 2.38 3.37
CA TYR A 582 0.38 1.13 3.24
C TYR A 582 0.48 0.39 4.58
N ILE A 583 0.80 1.11 5.66
CA ILE A 583 0.82 0.55 7.02
C ILE A 583 -0.56 0.01 7.41
N PHE A 584 -1.63 0.76 7.10
CA PHE A 584 -3.00 0.35 7.35
C PHE A 584 -3.39 -0.94 6.61
N GLN A 585 -2.97 -1.09 5.34
CA GLN A 585 -3.20 -2.32 4.58
C GLN A 585 -2.59 -3.54 5.29
N TYR A 586 -1.33 -3.46 5.71
CA TYR A 586 -0.65 -4.63 6.25
C TYR A 586 -0.96 -4.94 7.71
N LEU A 587 -1.14 -3.91 8.55
CA LEU A 587 -1.28 -4.09 10.00
C LEU A 587 -2.74 -4.09 10.47
N VAL A 588 -3.67 -3.51 9.69
CA VAL A 588 -5.07 -3.32 10.13
C VAL A 588 -6.05 -4.02 9.22
N LEU A 589 -5.90 -3.88 7.90
CA LEU A 589 -6.88 -4.39 6.93
C LEU A 589 -6.20 -5.11 5.75
N PRO A 590 -5.87 -6.40 5.89
CA PRO A 590 -5.13 -7.20 4.90
C PRO A 590 -5.96 -7.55 3.65
N GLN A 591 -7.07 -6.84 3.41
CA GLN A 591 -7.93 -6.97 2.24
C GLN A 591 -7.63 -5.79 1.30
N PRO A 592 -6.82 -5.98 0.23
CA PRO A 592 -6.27 -4.88 -0.57
C PRO A 592 -7.33 -3.98 -1.21
N PHE A 593 -8.45 -4.58 -1.64
CA PHE A 593 -9.55 -3.84 -2.25
C PHE A 593 -10.18 -2.83 -1.28
N LEU A 594 -10.53 -3.29 -0.07
CA LEU A 594 -11.19 -2.44 0.92
C LEU A 594 -10.21 -1.42 1.51
N ALA A 595 -8.95 -1.81 1.74
CA ALA A 595 -7.89 -0.88 2.13
C ALA A 595 -7.73 0.24 1.09
N GLY A 596 -7.67 -0.11 -0.20
CA GLY A 596 -7.60 0.85 -1.29
C GLY A 596 -8.77 1.84 -1.31
N ILE A 597 -10.02 1.37 -1.16
CA ILE A 597 -11.20 2.26 -1.07
C ILE A 597 -11.04 3.29 0.05
N ILE A 598 -10.63 2.85 1.24
CA ILE A 598 -10.49 3.71 2.41
C ILE A 598 -9.38 4.74 2.19
N ILE A 599 -8.21 4.30 1.73
CA ILE A 599 -7.04 5.15 1.51
C ILE A 599 -7.33 6.21 0.45
N TRP A 600 -7.95 5.81 -0.67
CA TRP A 600 -8.33 6.74 -1.74
C TRP A 600 -9.46 7.68 -1.33
N ALA A 601 -10.39 7.26 -0.47
CA ALA A 601 -11.39 8.15 0.10
C ALA A 601 -10.74 9.22 1.01
N ILE A 602 -9.84 8.81 1.91
CA ILE A 602 -9.08 9.74 2.78
C ILE A 602 -8.26 10.71 1.94
N PHE A 603 -7.59 10.19 0.91
CA PHE A 603 -6.87 11.01 -0.07
C PHE A 603 -7.81 12.03 -0.71
N GLY A 604 -8.98 11.63 -1.18
CA GLY A 604 -9.98 12.52 -1.78
C GLY A 604 -10.48 13.61 -0.82
N VAL A 605 -10.72 13.29 0.46
CA VAL A 605 -11.08 14.29 1.49
C VAL A 605 -9.96 15.31 1.66
N ALA A 606 -8.74 14.83 1.88
CA ALA A 606 -7.57 15.66 2.10
C ALA A 606 -7.30 16.57 0.89
N PHE A 607 -7.30 15.98 -0.31
CA PHE A 607 -7.08 16.67 -1.57
C PHE A 607 -8.13 17.76 -1.80
N GLY A 608 -9.42 17.45 -1.60
CA GLY A 608 -10.52 18.40 -1.71
C GLY A 608 -10.45 19.56 -0.72
N ALA A 609 -9.99 19.30 0.51
CA ALA A 609 -9.75 20.33 1.52
C ALA A 609 -8.59 21.26 1.11
N ILE A 610 -7.49 20.71 0.58
CA ILE A 610 -6.32 21.49 0.15
C ILE A 610 -6.66 22.40 -1.03
N LEU A 611 -7.44 21.90 -2.00
CA LEU A 611 -7.95 22.73 -3.09
C LEU A 611 -8.83 23.89 -2.62
N SER A 612 -9.38 23.82 -1.40
CA SER A 612 -10.23 24.86 -0.82
C SER A 612 -9.45 25.97 -0.08
N LEU A 613 -8.15 25.76 0.14
CA LEU A 613 -7.25 26.71 0.82
C LEU A 613 -6.96 27.92 -0.05
N ASN A 614 -7.28 29.13 0.42
CA ASN A 614 -7.09 30.37 -0.33
C ASN A 614 -7.67 30.34 -1.75
N SER A 615 -8.75 29.57 -1.93
CA SER A 615 -9.42 29.36 -3.22
C SER A 615 -10.86 29.84 -3.17
N THR A 616 -11.51 29.90 -4.32
CA THR A 616 -12.96 30.19 -4.38
C THR A 616 -13.82 28.98 -4.07
N VAL A 617 -13.22 27.79 -4.08
CA VAL A 617 -13.91 26.53 -3.81
C VAL A 617 -14.22 26.41 -2.32
N GLU A 618 -15.50 26.21 -1.99
CA GLU A 618 -15.90 25.91 -0.62
C GLU A 618 -15.39 24.53 -0.18
N ALA A 619 -14.95 24.42 1.08
CA ALA A 619 -14.36 23.19 1.62
C ALA A 619 -15.27 21.96 1.44
N LYS A 620 -16.56 22.09 1.75
CA LYS A 620 -17.55 21.01 1.59
C LYS A 620 -17.62 20.52 0.13
N LYS A 621 -17.58 21.46 -0.83
CA LYS A 621 -17.68 21.16 -2.27
C LYS A 621 -16.40 20.51 -2.78
N GLY A 622 -15.25 21.05 -2.38
CA GLY A 622 -13.94 20.47 -2.69
C GLY A 622 -13.82 19.04 -2.18
N ILE A 623 -14.21 18.78 -0.92
CA ILE A 623 -14.18 17.44 -0.31
C ILE A 623 -15.08 16.45 -1.06
N ILE A 624 -16.32 16.82 -1.39
CA ILE A 624 -17.23 15.93 -2.12
C ILE A 624 -16.66 15.58 -3.51
N GLY A 625 -16.20 16.59 -4.26
CA GLY A 625 -15.59 16.37 -5.58
C GLY A 625 -14.32 15.50 -5.48
N GLY A 626 -13.49 15.75 -4.47
CA GLY A 626 -12.31 14.97 -4.15
C GLY A 626 -12.63 13.49 -3.93
N VAL A 627 -13.51 13.17 -2.98
CA VAL A 627 -13.90 11.79 -2.64
C VAL A 627 -14.46 11.05 -3.85
N ILE A 628 -15.41 11.64 -4.58
CA ILE A 628 -16.02 10.99 -5.74
C ILE A 628 -14.96 10.71 -6.82
N SER A 629 -14.09 11.67 -7.12
CA SER A 629 -13.05 11.50 -8.12
C SER A 629 -12.00 10.45 -7.75
N SER A 630 -11.58 10.41 -6.48
CA SER A 630 -10.61 9.44 -5.97
C SER A 630 -11.18 8.03 -5.96
N LEU A 631 -12.43 7.85 -5.53
CA LEU A 631 -13.10 6.55 -5.58
C LEU A 631 -13.32 6.08 -7.02
N ALA A 632 -13.79 6.95 -7.92
CA ALA A 632 -13.96 6.61 -9.32
C ALA A 632 -12.63 6.18 -9.97
N SER A 633 -11.55 6.91 -9.69
CA SER A 633 -10.20 6.58 -10.17
C SER A 633 -9.69 5.24 -9.64
N TYR A 634 -9.89 4.96 -8.34
CA TYR A 634 -9.52 3.68 -7.75
C TYR A 634 -10.31 2.51 -8.36
N LEU A 635 -11.61 2.69 -8.57
CA LEU A 635 -12.45 1.66 -9.20
C LEU A 635 -12.06 1.42 -10.66
N ILE A 636 -11.68 2.46 -11.40
CA ILE A 636 -11.14 2.34 -12.76
C ILE A 636 -9.82 1.56 -12.74
N TYR A 637 -8.90 1.92 -11.83
CA TYR A 637 -7.63 1.20 -11.66
C TYR A 637 -7.89 -0.28 -11.37
N TYR A 638 -8.68 -0.57 -10.33
CA TYR A 638 -8.97 -1.93 -9.91
C TYR A 638 -9.67 -2.75 -11.00
N GLY A 639 -10.62 -2.13 -11.71
CA GLY A 639 -11.33 -2.76 -12.83
C GLY A 639 -10.40 -3.10 -14.00
N ILE A 640 -9.52 -2.20 -14.39
CA ILE A 640 -8.53 -2.46 -15.46
C ILE A 640 -7.54 -3.54 -15.00
N SER A 641 -6.99 -3.44 -13.79
CA SER A 641 -6.09 -4.44 -13.20
C SER A 641 -6.74 -5.80 -12.91
N TYR A 642 -8.06 -5.92 -13.07
CA TYR A 642 -8.76 -7.20 -13.04
C TYR A 642 -8.89 -7.81 -14.44
N ILE A 643 -9.02 -6.98 -15.48
CA ILE A 643 -9.17 -7.41 -16.87
C ILE A 643 -7.80 -7.67 -17.52
N THR A 644 -6.81 -6.83 -17.21
CA THR A 644 -5.48 -6.87 -17.80
C THR A 644 -4.40 -6.98 -16.72
N PRO A 645 -3.37 -7.84 -16.90
CA PRO A 645 -2.24 -7.93 -15.96
C PRO A 645 -1.27 -6.74 -16.05
N ASP A 646 -1.51 -5.79 -16.96
CA ASP A 646 -0.73 -4.57 -17.15
C ASP A 646 -1.13 -3.48 -16.15
N ASP A 647 -0.44 -3.48 -15.01
CA ASP A 647 -0.64 -2.52 -13.93
C ASP A 647 -0.18 -1.11 -14.32
N VAL A 648 0.80 -0.99 -15.22
CA VAL A 648 1.35 0.29 -15.68
C VAL A 648 0.33 1.06 -16.50
N LEU A 649 -0.38 0.39 -17.42
CA LEU A 649 -1.50 0.96 -18.16
C LEU A 649 -2.66 1.34 -17.24
N ALA A 650 -2.98 0.47 -16.28
CA ALA A 650 -4.04 0.73 -15.30
C ALA A 650 -3.76 2.00 -14.48
N LYS A 651 -2.52 2.17 -14.00
CA LYS A 651 -2.06 3.40 -13.31
C LYS A 651 -2.19 4.62 -14.21
N LEU A 652 -1.70 4.55 -15.46
CA LEU A 652 -1.76 5.65 -16.44
C LEU A 652 -3.20 6.15 -16.64
N LEU A 653 -4.11 5.23 -16.97
CA LEU A 653 -5.51 5.55 -17.22
C LEU A 653 -6.21 6.04 -15.95
N SER A 654 -5.93 5.43 -14.81
CA SER A 654 -6.50 5.83 -13.53
C SER A 654 -6.09 7.24 -13.11
N PHE A 655 -4.82 7.64 -13.30
CA PHE A 655 -4.35 8.97 -12.93
C PHE A 655 -4.93 10.05 -13.86
N ILE A 656 -5.00 9.77 -15.16
CA ILE A 656 -5.66 10.65 -16.13
C ILE A 656 -7.14 10.82 -15.76
N ALA A 657 -7.83 9.72 -15.45
CA ALA A 657 -9.23 9.73 -15.06
C ALA A 657 -9.45 10.48 -13.73
N LEU A 658 -8.60 10.27 -12.73
CA LEU A 658 -8.61 10.99 -11.45
C LEU A 658 -8.66 12.50 -11.68
N GLY A 659 -7.68 12.99 -12.43
CA GLY A 659 -7.56 14.42 -12.71
C GLY A 659 -8.72 14.95 -13.54
N GLY A 660 -9.12 14.24 -14.60
CA GLY A 660 -10.21 14.66 -15.48
C GLY A 660 -11.56 14.72 -14.77
N VAL A 661 -11.93 13.66 -14.06
CA VAL A 661 -13.18 13.58 -13.30
C VAL A 661 -13.21 14.64 -12.21
N LEU A 662 -12.12 14.80 -11.45
CA LEU A 662 -12.00 15.84 -10.44
C LEU A 662 -12.19 17.25 -11.03
N GLY A 663 -11.50 17.57 -12.13
CA GLY A 663 -11.62 18.86 -12.80
C GLY A 663 -13.05 19.17 -13.24
N ALA A 664 -13.73 18.20 -13.84
CA ALA A 664 -15.12 18.33 -14.26
C ALA A 664 -16.08 18.49 -13.07
N LEU A 665 -15.91 17.69 -12.02
CA LEU A 665 -16.76 17.72 -10.83
C LEU A 665 -16.62 19.01 -10.05
N ILE A 666 -15.41 19.54 -9.87
CA ILE A 666 -15.22 20.81 -9.17
C ILE A 666 -16.02 21.92 -9.85
N VAL A 667 -15.93 22.06 -11.18
CA VAL A 667 -16.65 23.12 -11.89
C VAL A 667 -18.17 22.88 -11.86
N THR A 668 -18.62 21.64 -12.04
CA THR A 668 -20.06 21.31 -12.08
C THR A 668 -20.73 21.48 -10.71
N VAL A 669 -20.06 21.04 -9.64
CA VAL A 669 -20.53 21.21 -8.25
C VAL A 669 -20.44 22.68 -7.84
N LEU A 670 -19.43 23.43 -8.30
CA LEU A 670 -19.36 24.87 -8.09
C LEU A 670 -20.52 25.59 -8.76
N SER A 671 -20.76 25.37 -10.06
CA SER A 671 -21.76 26.13 -10.82
C SER A 671 -23.20 25.92 -10.31
N ASN A 672 -23.50 24.73 -9.80
CA ASN A 672 -24.84 24.36 -9.35
C ASN A 672 -25.17 24.82 -7.92
N LEU A 673 -24.17 25.25 -7.14
CA LEU A 673 -24.34 25.57 -5.71
C LEU A 673 -23.93 27.00 -5.35
N GLU A 674 -23.84 27.88 -6.35
CA GLU A 674 -23.55 29.31 -6.21
C GLU A 674 -24.84 30.12 -6.13
N ASP A 675 -25.16 30.64 -4.94
CA ASP A 675 -26.34 31.49 -4.72
C ASP A 675 -26.15 32.89 -5.35
N PHE A 676 -24.93 33.43 -5.34
CA PHE A 676 -24.62 34.80 -5.72
C PHE A 676 -23.41 34.88 -6.67
N GLU A 677 -23.64 35.39 -7.89
CA GLU A 677 -22.63 35.57 -8.92
C GLU A 677 -22.65 37.00 -9.48
N LEU A 678 -21.51 37.51 -9.90
CA LEU A 678 -21.42 38.69 -10.76
C LEU A 678 -21.02 38.26 -12.17
N ILE A 679 -21.80 38.63 -13.18
CA ILE A 679 -21.51 38.34 -14.59
C ILE A 679 -21.01 39.63 -15.23
N TYR A 680 -19.77 39.66 -15.71
CA TYR A 680 -19.30 40.84 -16.45
C TYR A 680 -20.07 40.98 -17.76
N LEU A 681 -20.55 42.19 -18.04
CA LEU A 681 -21.28 42.52 -19.26
C LEU A 681 -20.37 43.26 -20.26
N SER A 682 -19.48 44.11 -19.75
CA SER A 682 -18.49 44.88 -20.51
C SER A 682 -17.24 45.16 -19.66
N PRO A 683 -16.05 45.31 -20.29
CA PRO A 683 -15.78 45.33 -21.73
C PRO A 683 -15.81 43.94 -22.39
N GLN A 684 -15.88 43.91 -23.72
CA GLN A 684 -16.17 42.72 -24.55
C GLN A 684 -15.28 41.51 -24.25
N GLU A 685 -14.00 41.74 -23.93
CA GLU A 685 -13.04 40.70 -23.58
C GLU A 685 -13.42 39.87 -22.34
N TYR A 686 -14.20 40.47 -21.41
CA TYR A 686 -14.58 39.85 -20.15
C TYR A 686 -16.06 39.47 -20.08
N THR A 687 -16.84 39.82 -21.10
CA THR A 687 -18.28 39.55 -21.16
C THR A 687 -18.60 38.08 -20.92
N GLY A 688 -19.60 37.81 -20.08
CA GLY A 688 -20.05 36.45 -19.71
C GLY A 688 -19.19 35.77 -18.65
N MET A 689 -18.04 36.34 -18.24
CA MET A 689 -17.25 35.79 -17.15
C MET A 689 -18.04 35.91 -15.84
N LYS A 690 -18.29 34.76 -15.20
CA LYS A 690 -18.99 34.68 -13.91
C LYS A 690 -17.99 34.75 -12.76
N LYS A 691 -18.26 35.61 -11.79
CA LYS A 691 -17.48 35.76 -10.55
C LYS A 691 -18.30 35.30 -9.35
N PRO A 692 -17.93 34.16 -8.76
CA PRO A 692 -18.58 33.69 -7.56
C PRO A 692 -18.24 34.59 -6.37
N ILE A 693 -19.28 35.11 -5.70
CA ILE A 693 -19.15 35.95 -4.50
C ILE A 693 -19.79 35.30 -3.27
N SER A 694 -20.56 34.22 -3.46
CA SER A 694 -21.30 33.46 -2.44
C SER A 694 -20.49 33.13 -1.19
N LYS A 695 -19.36 32.43 -1.35
CA LYS A 695 -18.52 31.92 -0.24
C LYS A 695 -18.07 33.02 0.72
N TRP A 696 -17.76 34.20 0.19
CA TRP A 696 -17.15 35.30 0.93
C TRP A 696 -18.21 36.18 1.59
N LEU A 697 -19.29 36.46 0.86
CA LEU A 697 -20.46 37.15 1.38
C LEU A 697 -21.09 36.40 2.55
N LYS A 698 -21.32 35.09 2.41
CA LYS A 698 -21.87 34.25 3.49
C LYS A 698 -20.97 34.13 4.72
N LYS A 699 -19.66 34.36 4.57
CA LYS A 699 -18.70 34.44 5.68
C LYS A 699 -18.66 35.82 6.37
N GLY A 700 -19.50 36.76 5.93
CA GLY A 700 -19.54 38.13 6.47
C GLY A 700 -18.38 39.01 6.02
N MET A 701 -17.66 38.63 4.96
CA MET A 701 -16.58 39.48 4.44
C MET A 701 -17.13 40.57 3.51
N GLU A 702 -16.58 41.78 3.64
CA GLU A 702 -16.85 42.87 2.70
C GLU A 702 -16.09 42.63 1.38
N ILE A 703 -16.82 42.56 0.28
CA ILE A 703 -16.25 42.34 -1.05
C ILE A 703 -16.08 43.67 -1.76
N TYR A 704 -14.85 44.15 -1.88
CA TYR A 704 -14.55 45.38 -2.61
C TYR A 704 -14.46 45.14 -4.12
N ILE A 705 -14.98 46.12 -4.88
CA ILE A 705 -14.93 46.25 -6.34
C ILE A 705 -14.11 47.50 -6.68
N GLY A 706 -13.14 47.40 -7.60
CA GLY A 706 -12.36 48.57 -8.05
C GLY A 706 -11.08 48.23 -8.81
N ARG A 707 -10.27 49.24 -9.12
CA ARG A 707 -8.96 49.12 -9.81
C ARG A 707 -7.82 48.63 -8.92
N SER A 708 -7.99 48.60 -7.60
CA SER A 708 -6.92 48.08 -6.75
C SER A 708 -6.82 46.57 -6.90
N SER A 709 -5.60 46.05 -7.09
CA SER A 709 -5.33 44.60 -7.08
C SER A 709 -5.69 43.89 -5.77
N LYS A 710 -5.96 44.65 -4.70
CA LYS A 710 -6.46 44.17 -3.41
C LYS A 710 -7.98 43.91 -3.40
N CYS A 711 -8.72 44.45 -4.37
CA CYS A 711 -10.15 44.21 -4.51
C CYS A 711 -10.44 42.75 -4.87
N TYR A 712 -11.59 42.25 -4.44
CA TYR A 712 -12.02 40.90 -4.80
C TYR A 712 -12.51 40.87 -6.25
N VAL A 713 -13.33 41.87 -6.60
CA VAL A 713 -13.71 42.14 -7.99
C VAL A 713 -12.75 43.20 -8.52
N PHE A 714 -11.60 42.73 -9.01
CA PHE A 714 -10.56 43.59 -9.58
C PHE A 714 -10.89 43.92 -11.06
N VAL A 715 -11.04 45.21 -11.34
CA VAL A 715 -11.20 45.78 -12.68
C VAL A 715 -9.82 45.90 -13.32
N LYS A 716 -9.50 44.96 -14.23
CA LYS A 716 -8.17 44.78 -14.83
C LYS A 716 -7.89 45.69 -16.03
N TRP A 717 -8.94 46.15 -16.69
CA TRP A 717 -8.85 46.98 -17.89
C TRP A 717 -8.78 48.47 -17.50
N GLU A 718 -8.32 49.27 -18.45
CA GLU A 718 -8.29 50.72 -18.28
C GLU A 718 -9.72 51.27 -18.34
N ASP A 719 -10.19 51.80 -17.22
CA ASP A 719 -11.47 52.48 -17.11
C ASP A 719 -11.34 53.64 -16.15
N GLU A 720 -11.08 54.84 -16.70
CA GLU A 720 -10.75 56.09 -15.99
C GLU A 720 -11.78 56.53 -14.94
N TYR A 721 -12.98 55.97 -14.97
CA TYR A 721 -14.08 56.31 -14.06
C TYR A 721 -14.20 55.35 -12.85
N VAL A 722 -13.39 54.28 -12.80
CA VAL A 722 -13.38 53.33 -11.68
C VAL A 722 -12.25 53.61 -10.70
N ASP A 723 -12.56 53.92 -9.45
CA ASP A 723 -11.57 54.10 -8.39
C ASP A 723 -10.93 52.79 -7.88
N ASP A 724 -9.84 52.95 -7.12
CA ASP A 724 -9.11 51.84 -6.47
C ASP A 724 -10.03 50.92 -5.66
N ARG A 725 -10.94 51.51 -4.88
CA ARG A 725 -12.05 50.85 -4.18
C ARG A 725 -13.32 51.64 -4.48
N HIS A 726 -14.02 51.25 -5.53
CA HIS A 726 -15.16 51.99 -6.07
C HIS A 726 -16.47 51.66 -5.33
N ALA A 727 -16.71 50.39 -5.02
CA ALA A 727 -17.89 49.95 -4.28
C ALA A 727 -17.57 48.74 -3.40
N LYS A 728 -18.40 48.46 -2.40
CA LYS A 728 -18.33 47.21 -1.61
C LYS A 728 -19.67 46.48 -1.57
N LEU A 729 -19.62 45.15 -1.62
CA LEU A 729 -20.77 44.28 -1.43
C LEU A 729 -20.74 43.67 -0.03
N ILE A 730 -21.91 43.63 0.60
CA ILE A 730 -22.13 42.99 1.90
C ILE A 730 -23.36 42.10 1.85
N TYR A 731 -23.39 41.06 2.67
CA TYR A 731 -24.57 40.20 2.83
C TYR A 731 -25.15 40.39 4.22
N GLN A 732 -26.38 40.90 4.28
CA GLN A 732 -27.05 41.21 5.53
C GLN A 732 -28.56 41.01 5.37
N GLY A 733 -29.20 40.36 6.34
CA GLY A 733 -30.65 40.18 6.33
C GLY A 733 -31.17 39.29 5.19
N GLY A 734 -30.34 38.37 4.69
CA GLY A 734 -30.74 37.44 3.62
C GLY A 734 -30.53 37.97 2.20
N SER A 735 -30.16 39.24 2.02
CA SER A 735 -29.92 39.85 0.71
C SER A 735 -28.53 40.48 0.58
N VAL A 736 -28.03 40.54 -0.65
CA VAL A 736 -26.78 41.23 -0.98
C VAL A 736 -27.07 42.71 -1.16
N HIS A 737 -26.26 43.56 -0.55
CA HIS A 737 -26.34 45.00 -0.70
C HIS A 737 -25.04 45.54 -1.30
N ILE A 738 -25.16 46.53 -2.18
CA ILE A 738 -24.05 47.35 -2.65
C ILE A 738 -23.99 48.65 -1.83
N ILE A 739 -22.78 49.01 -1.43
CA ILE A 739 -22.46 50.30 -0.81
C ILE A 739 -21.45 50.98 -1.74
N PRO A 740 -21.88 51.95 -2.56
CA PRO A 740 -21.00 52.72 -3.41
C PRO A 740 -20.10 53.65 -2.57
N LEU A 741 -18.80 53.67 -2.86
CA LEU A 741 -17.85 54.63 -2.29
C LEU A 741 -17.67 55.84 -3.21
N PHE A 742 -18.00 55.67 -4.49
CA PHE A 742 -18.00 56.65 -5.56
C PHE A 742 -19.26 56.43 -6.43
N GLU A 743 -19.53 57.36 -7.37
CA GLU A 743 -20.71 57.30 -8.24
C GLU A 743 -20.86 55.91 -8.88
N THR A 744 -21.88 55.16 -8.46
CA THR A 744 -22.23 53.84 -8.99
C THR A 744 -23.69 53.89 -9.43
N MET A 745 -24.01 53.18 -10.51
CA MET A 745 -25.38 53.04 -10.98
C MET A 745 -25.85 51.60 -10.86
N VAL A 746 -27.10 51.41 -10.47
CA VAL A 746 -27.81 50.12 -10.50
C VAL A 746 -29.01 50.29 -11.42
N ASN A 747 -29.09 49.48 -12.48
CA ASN A 747 -30.11 49.57 -13.53
C ASN A 747 -30.25 50.98 -14.12
N GLY A 748 -29.12 51.67 -14.33
CA GLY A 748 -29.08 53.04 -14.86
C GLY A 748 -29.46 54.15 -13.86
N VAL A 749 -29.80 53.81 -12.61
CA VAL A 749 -30.12 54.77 -11.55
C VAL A 749 -28.91 54.94 -10.64
N ILE A 750 -28.50 56.19 -10.40
CA ILE A 750 -27.40 56.49 -9.47
C ILE A 750 -27.84 56.15 -8.06
N VAL A 751 -27.08 55.27 -7.41
CA VAL A 751 -27.32 54.89 -6.02
C VAL A 751 -26.58 55.86 -5.07
N PRO A 752 -27.15 56.20 -3.90
CA PRO A 752 -26.55 57.20 -3.02
C PRO A 752 -25.23 56.70 -2.43
N GLU A 753 -24.20 57.55 -2.47
CA GLU A 753 -22.88 57.27 -1.90
C GLU A 753 -22.98 56.91 -0.40
N ASN A 754 -22.20 55.90 0.01
CA ASN A 754 -22.13 55.38 1.37
C ASN A 754 -23.44 54.85 1.96
N GLN A 755 -24.50 54.71 1.16
CA GLN A 755 -25.76 54.08 1.59
C GLN A 755 -25.86 52.63 1.10
N LYS A 756 -26.60 51.82 1.86
CA LYS A 756 -26.86 50.43 1.50
C LYS A 756 -28.01 50.38 0.50
N THR A 757 -27.74 49.85 -0.69
CA THR A 757 -28.77 49.53 -1.68
C THR A 757 -28.86 48.02 -1.83
N ALA A 758 -30.04 47.44 -1.59
CA ALA A 758 -30.25 46.01 -1.80
C ALA A 758 -30.25 45.70 -3.30
N LEU A 759 -29.50 44.66 -3.69
CA LEU A 759 -29.48 44.16 -5.06
C LEU A 759 -30.55 43.07 -5.24
N GLN A 760 -31.23 43.11 -6.37
CA GLN A 760 -32.16 42.09 -6.84
C GLN A 760 -31.53 41.25 -7.95
N GLY A 761 -31.98 40.01 -8.09
CA GLY A 761 -31.50 39.13 -9.16
C GLY A 761 -31.65 39.80 -10.53
N ASP A 762 -30.58 39.72 -11.31
CA ASP A 762 -30.40 40.30 -12.64
C ASP A 762 -30.13 41.83 -12.69
N ASP A 763 -29.94 42.50 -11.54
CA ASP A 763 -29.53 43.92 -11.47
C ASP A 763 -28.20 44.20 -12.18
N ILE A 764 -28.13 45.29 -12.95
CA ILE A 764 -26.93 45.74 -13.66
C ILE A 764 -26.23 46.84 -12.85
N ILE A 765 -25.03 46.55 -12.39
CA ILE A 765 -24.12 47.46 -11.69
C ILE A 765 -23.17 48.08 -12.72
N GLN A 766 -23.11 49.41 -12.76
CA GLN A 766 -22.14 50.18 -13.56
C GLN A 766 -21.33 51.10 -12.64
N LEU A 767 -19.99 51.02 -12.73
CA LEU A 767 -19.05 51.68 -11.82
C LEU A 767 -18.75 53.13 -12.24
N GLY A 768 -19.80 53.93 -12.44
CA GLY A 768 -19.73 55.34 -12.85
C GLY A 768 -20.49 55.61 -14.14
N ARG A 769 -21.04 56.82 -14.31
CA ARG A 769 -21.88 57.17 -15.46
C ARG A 769 -21.21 56.97 -16.82
N TYR A 770 -19.91 57.21 -16.87
CA TYR A 770 -19.09 57.07 -18.07
C TYR A 770 -18.21 55.82 -18.07
N SER A 771 -18.31 54.99 -17.02
CA SER A 771 -17.54 53.76 -16.91
C SER A 771 -18.00 52.72 -17.94
N ILE A 772 -17.02 52.06 -18.56
CA ILE A 772 -17.24 50.91 -19.43
C ILE A 772 -17.43 49.61 -18.64
N SER A 773 -17.17 49.61 -17.33
CA SER A 773 -17.26 48.46 -16.44
C SER A 773 -18.71 48.22 -16.01
N ARG A 774 -19.35 47.20 -16.61
CA ARG A 774 -20.72 46.79 -16.26
C ARG A 774 -20.76 45.33 -15.83
N MET A 775 -21.52 45.05 -14.79
CA MET A 775 -21.66 43.72 -14.21
C MET A 775 -23.12 43.45 -13.85
N GLN A 776 -23.62 42.26 -14.14
CA GLN A 776 -24.93 41.81 -13.69
C GLN A 776 -24.80 41.01 -12.40
N TYR A 777 -25.54 41.37 -11.36
CA TYR A 777 -25.69 40.55 -10.17
C TYR A 777 -26.73 39.46 -10.45
N LYS A 778 -26.36 38.20 -10.24
CA LYS A 778 -27.25 37.05 -10.35
C LYS A 778 -27.43 36.41 -8.98
N GLU A 779 -28.70 36.26 -8.61
CA GLU A 779 -29.14 35.51 -7.44
C GLU A 779 -29.84 34.24 -7.90
N LYS A 780 -29.25 33.07 -7.63
CA LYS A 780 -29.89 31.77 -7.83
C LYS A 780 -30.58 31.40 -6.54
N ARG A 781 -31.85 31.80 -6.38
CA ARG A 781 -32.67 31.32 -5.27
C ARG A 781 -32.89 29.81 -5.43
N SER A 782 -32.38 29.04 -4.47
CA SER A 782 -32.69 27.62 -4.31
C SER A 782 -34.08 27.43 -3.73
#